data_AF-A0A957M9Y3-F1
#
_entry.id   AF-A0A957M9Y3-F1
#
_cell.length_a   1.000
_cell.length_b   1.000
_cell.length_c   1.000
_cell.angle_alpha   90.00
_cell.angle_beta   90.00
_cell.angle_gamma   90.00
#
_symmetry.space_group_name_H-M   'P 1'
#
loop_
_entity.id
_entity.type
_entity.pdbx_description
1 polymer ?
#
loop_
_entity_poly.entity_id
_entity_poly.type
_entity_poly.pdbx_seq_one_letter_code
_entity_poly.pdbx_strand_id
1 'polypeptide(L)'
;FNTGSFSPAYDASQDYIVMAFLTDYQGNILDTAGRPLSSFQVDPLPKVAVDAATLTWNFGTVAQGALLKHRPALANVGYGRLYTYLTPTPGLSLAARSDVVGAADLSNYELILRTADLSVGAYDRTATLKTSDPTQPALTVRVQGTVTAAAGDTAGGLQRPLDVPVTVTGPKSQGEWVDFTHTLGPEPQSLHPVKLYPQDYATLYGVGKYATDFSAGTASYEMFGDGRDGVMPASGNLDNDNGAGTGIINSGLAGSTSINVTDAAGGWRIDPGDVILLHQTQGVGAGCWELNKAASDFGGSTGITQLVYPMKCNYVSGGSNRAQYLRVPQYSTCNITGTITPIYAWNGVTGGLLAFLCSGRLEISGAISVNGANGTATSGTPQGATGGGFRGGHGDCSSGLPNQGGAGENTSNGGSWASVWSNSAVANGGGGGYQSGAPGGAPGGGGGNGSTGSNGSQASNGTAGSGGGVTGGGDGLYFGGGGGGAAREWENACGSGGSGGGIAVIYAREIVITGGVSANGGIGANSQVNDDGGSGAGGSILLTAAQATLGQNRVTATGGAASGVGGAGGTGRISVKYCDSATGTTSPPFSGQKINCFIAEQVETTPYTSGRLNLPENVTTSKTYQVQYARRLTFSTAGSQTTTLRVPAGMGSAATLQSLVSQLPANASFALDIGNNGSDEWSGTVANNSTNISPALAAAFNAYWVSQGAPVAGSL
;
A
#
# COMPACT_ATOMS: atom_id res chain seq x y z
N PHE A 1 -1.97 -28.27 78.67
CA PHE A 1 -2.10 -29.56 79.37
C PHE A 1 -1.98 -29.32 80.87
N ASN A 2 -2.91 -29.84 81.69
CA ASN A 2 -2.88 -29.69 83.14
C ASN A 2 -2.14 -30.89 83.75
N THR A 3 -0.95 -30.66 84.30
CA THR A 3 -0.09 -31.72 84.86
C THR A 3 -0.58 -32.23 86.22
N GLY A 4 -1.61 -31.61 86.80
CA GLY A 4 -2.22 -32.00 88.08
C GLY A 4 -3.07 -33.28 88.04
N SER A 5 -3.30 -33.85 86.86
CA SER A 5 -4.03 -35.12 86.69
C SER A 5 -3.12 -36.36 86.66
N PHE A 6 -1.79 -36.20 86.77
CA PHE A 6 -0.88 -37.32 86.94
C PHE A 6 -0.92 -37.84 88.39
N SER A 7 -0.78 -39.16 88.57
CA SER A 7 -0.67 -39.78 89.89
C SER A 7 0.58 -40.66 89.94
N PRO A 8 1.63 -40.24 90.67
CA PRO A 8 1.74 -38.99 91.42
C PRO A 8 1.79 -37.75 90.50
N ALA A 9 1.49 -36.57 91.06
CA ALA A 9 1.60 -35.31 90.35
C ALA A 9 3.04 -35.09 89.84
N TYR A 10 3.19 -34.47 88.67
CA TYR A 10 4.51 -34.19 88.10
C TYR A 10 5.32 -33.24 89.00
N ASP A 11 6.54 -33.66 89.34
CA ASP A 11 7.53 -32.98 90.17
C ASP A 11 8.83 -32.87 89.36
N ALA A 12 9.21 -31.65 89.00
CA ALA A 12 10.39 -31.38 88.17
C ALA A 12 11.73 -31.78 88.83
N SER A 13 11.73 -32.16 90.11
CA SER A 13 12.91 -32.64 90.84
C SER A 13 13.06 -34.17 90.83
N GLN A 14 12.07 -34.91 90.30
CA GLN A 14 12.10 -36.37 90.22
C GLN A 14 12.31 -36.86 88.79
N ASP A 15 12.93 -38.03 88.65
CA ASP A 15 13.16 -38.66 87.35
C ASP A 15 12.04 -39.67 87.06
N TYR A 16 11.22 -39.38 86.05
CA TYR A 16 10.11 -40.24 85.65
C TYR A 16 10.56 -41.21 84.56
N ILE A 17 10.28 -42.50 84.69
CA ILE A 17 10.48 -43.47 83.61
C ILE A 17 9.20 -43.57 82.80
N VAL A 18 9.27 -43.27 81.51
CA VAL A 18 8.16 -43.53 80.58
C VAL A 18 8.33 -44.94 80.03
N MET A 19 7.37 -45.81 80.34
CA MET A 19 7.24 -47.12 79.72
C MET A 19 6.12 -47.06 78.67
N ALA A 20 6.48 -47.29 77.41
CA ALA A 20 5.53 -47.47 76.34
C ALA A 20 5.42 -48.97 76.04
N PHE A 21 4.25 -49.55 76.26
CA PHE A 21 3.99 -50.94 75.87
C PHE A 21 3.51 -50.96 74.43
N LEU A 22 4.33 -51.50 73.53
CA LEU A 22 3.86 -51.88 72.20
C LEU A 22 3.39 -53.32 72.28
N THR A 23 2.11 -53.55 72.01
CA THR A 23 1.59 -54.90 71.80
C THR A 23 1.62 -55.23 70.33
N ASP A 24 2.10 -56.44 69.99
CA ASP A 24 1.85 -56.97 68.66
C ASP A 24 0.36 -57.29 68.46
N TYR A 25 -0.02 -57.71 67.25
CA TYR A 25 -1.42 -57.99 66.91
C TYR A 25 -2.02 -59.19 67.70
N GLN A 26 -1.19 -59.98 68.38
CA GLN A 26 -1.60 -61.10 69.24
C GLN A 26 -1.65 -60.71 70.72
N GLY A 27 -1.33 -59.46 71.05
CA GLY A 27 -1.34 -58.93 72.41
C GLY A 27 -0.06 -59.21 73.20
N ASN A 28 1.02 -59.69 72.56
CA ASN A 28 2.29 -59.87 73.25
C ASN A 28 2.94 -58.50 73.48
N ILE A 29 3.37 -58.25 74.71
CA ILE A 29 4.10 -57.04 75.07
C ILE A 29 5.53 -57.19 74.55
N LEU A 30 5.92 -56.34 73.61
CA LEU A 30 7.32 -56.16 73.23
C LEU A 30 7.99 -55.32 74.32
N ASP A 31 8.92 -55.93 75.05
CA ASP A 31 9.67 -55.25 76.11
C ASP A 31 10.48 -54.09 75.52
N THR A 32 10.15 -52.86 75.92
CA THR A 32 10.94 -51.68 75.59
C THR A 32 11.65 -51.22 76.85
N ALA A 33 12.97 -51.11 76.78
CA ALA A 33 13.77 -50.61 77.89
C ALA A 33 13.32 -49.17 78.23
N GLY A 34 12.64 -49.02 79.35
CA GLY A 34 12.25 -47.71 79.88
C GLY A 34 13.50 -46.86 80.11
N ARG A 35 13.50 -45.63 79.56
CA ARG A 35 14.57 -44.66 79.77
C ARG A 35 14.06 -43.53 80.67
N PRO A 36 14.88 -42.98 81.58
CA PRO A 36 14.49 -41.80 82.37
C PRO A 36 14.13 -40.63 81.45
N LEU A 37 13.12 -39.84 81.82
CA LEU A 37 12.73 -38.64 81.07
C LEU A 37 13.91 -37.67 80.95
N SER A 38 14.77 -37.60 81.98
CA SER A 38 16.03 -36.83 81.97
C SER A 38 17.04 -37.29 80.92
N SER A 39 16.91 -38.51 80.42
CA SER A 39 17.83 -39.09 79.43
C SER A 39 17.41 -38.86 77.98
N PHE A 40 16.24 -38.24 77.76
CA PHE A 40 15.87 -37.70 76.46
C PHE A 40 16.74 -36.47 76.20
N GLN A 41 17.38 -36.44 75.03
CA GLN A 41 18.06 -35.22 74.61
C GLN A 41 17.01 -34.13 74.39
N VAL A 42 17.38 -32.88 74.66
CA VAL A 42 16.55 -31.71 74.34
C VAL A 42 16.11 -31.83 72.89
N ASP A 43 14.81 -31.62 72.63
CA ASP A 43 14.26 -31.70 71.27
C ASP A 43 15.12 -30.86 70.33
N PRO A 44 15.52 -31.41 69.18
CA PRO A 44 16.47 -30.73 68.31
C PRO A 44 15.73 -29.57 67.61
N LEU A 45 16.15 -28.34 67.93
CA LEU A 45 15.45 -27.10 67.59
C LEU A 45 15.85 -26.55 66.20
N PRO A 46 14.93 -25.88 65.49
CA PRO A 46 15.27 -25.20 64.24
C PRO A 46 16.16 -24.00 64.53
N LYS A 47 17.07 -23.69 63.60
CA LYS A 47 17.98 -22.55 63.72
C LYS A 47 18.06 -21.79 62.41
N VAL A 48 17.64 -20.54 62.41
CA VAL A 48 17.64 -19.72 61.20
C VAL A 48 19.05 -19.15 60.96
N ALA A 49 19.47 -19.18 59.70
CA ALA A 49 20.62 -18.45 59.22
C ALA A 49 20.20 -17.64 57.98
N VAL A 50 20.60 -16.38 57.95
CA VAL A 50 20.26 -15.43 56.87
C VAL A 50 21.44 -14.50 56.65
N ASP A 51 21.65 -14.08 55.41
CA ASP A 51 22.58 -12.99 55.12
C ASP A 51 21.96 -11.67 55.60
N ALA A 52 22.54 -11.09 56.65
CA ALA A 52 22.07 -9.85 57.25
C ALA A 52 22.03 -8.67 56.25
N ALA A 53 22.89 -8.67 55.22
CA ALA A 53 22.87 -7.64 54.18
C ALA A 53 21.56 -7.67 53.37
N THR A 54 20.99 -8.86 53.16
CA THR A 54 19.73 -9.03 52.42
C THR A 54 18.49 -8.62 53.22
N LEU A 55 18.62 -8.42 54.53
CA LEU A 55 17.54 -7.92 55.39
C LEU A 55 17.36 -6.39 55.28
N THR A 56 18.27 -5.68 54.61
CA THR A 56 18.10 -4.27 54.27
C THR A 56 17.89 -4.13 52.77
N TRP A 57 16.65 -3.84 52.37
CA TRP A 57 16.28 -3.60 50.98
C TRP A 57 16.23 -2.10 50.70
N ASN A 58 17.22 -1.57 49.97
CA ASN A 58 17.14 -0.24 49.39
C ASN A 58 16.68 -0.34 47.93
N PHE A 59 15.47 0.11 47.62
CA PHE A 59 14.93 0.08 46.26
C PHE A 59 15.33 1.30 45.40
N GLY A 60 16.11 2.23 45.96
CA GLY A 60 16.54 3.44 45.26
C GLY A 60 15.40 4.43 45.04
N THR A 61 15.45 5.17 43.93
CA THR A 61 14.40 6.11 43.53
C THR A 61 13.51 5.45 42.49
N VAL A 62 12.21 5.35 42.77
CA VAL A 62 11.25 4.67 41.90
C VAL A 62 9.96 5.47 41.83
N ALA A 63 9.33 5.52 40.66
CA ALA A 63 8.03 6.15 40.47
C ALA A 63 6.91 5.37 41.17
N GLN A 64 5.92 6.09 41.72
CA GLN A 64 4.68 5.50 42.22
C GLN A 64 4.01 4.67 41.11
N GLY A 65 3.54 3.46 41.43
CA GLY A 65 2.91 2.53 40.46
C GLY A 65 3.79 1.35 40.02
N ALA A 66 5.07 1.33 40.36
CA ALA A 66 5.96 0.20 40.13
C ALA A 66 5.72 -0.97 41.11
N LEU A 67 5.91 -2.20 40.62
CA LEU A 67 5.94 -3.44 41.40
C LEU A 67 7.40 -3.91 41.54
N LEU A 68 7.94 -3.90 42.75
CA LEU A 68 9.34 -4.24 43.01
C LEU A 68 9.45 -5.56 43.74
N LYS A 69 10.53 -6.31 43.47
CA LYS A 69 10.78 -7.63 44.05
C LYS A 69 12.12 -7.67 44.77
N HIS A 70 12.17 -8.34 45.91
CA HIS A 70 13.38 -8.62 46.67
C HIS A 70 13.36 -10.04 47.23
N ARG A 71 14.51 -10.71 47.28
CA ARG A 71 14.59 -12.16 47.57
C ARG A 71 15.64 -12.51 48.63
N PRO A 72 15.39 -12.23 49.93
CA PRO A 72 16.22 -12.79 50.99
C PRO A 72 16.12 -14.31 51.02
N ALA A 73 17.26 -14.97 51.22
CA ALA A 73 17.36 -16.42 51.40
C ALA A 73 17.48 -16.75 52.88
N LEU A 74 16.62 -17.63 53.39
CA LEU A 74 16.71 -18.14 54.76
C LEU A 74 17.05 -19.62 54.71
N ALA A 75 18.10 -19.99 55.46
CA ALA A 75 18.50 -21.36 55.68
C ALA A 75 18.09 -21.83 57.08
N ASN A 76 17.73 -23.10 57.20
CA ASN A 76 17.59 -23.75 58.49
C ASN A 76 18.84 -24.61 58.74
N VAL A 77 19.77 -24.07 59.53
CA VAL A 77 21.01 -24.73 59.94
C VAL A 77 20.87 -25.53 61.23
N GLY A 78 19.65 -25.58 61.78
CA GLY A 78 19.31 -26.39 62.94
C GLY A 78 18.67 -27.71 62.54
N TYR A 79 17.94 -28.29 63.48
CA TYR A 79 17.25 -29.55 63.30
C TYR A 79 15.72 -29.33 63.39
N GLY A 80 14.92 -30.22 62.80
CA GLY A 80 13.47 -30.00 62.72
C GLY A 80 13.07 -28.94 61.68
N ARG A 81 11.80 -28.52 61.71
CA ARG A 81 11.19 -27.61 60.73
C ARG A 81 11.24 -26.17 61.20
N LEU A 82 11.76 -25.26 60.37
CA LEU A 82 11.74 -23.82 60.63
C LEU A 82 10.47 -23.22 60.01
N TYR A 83 9.60 -22.65 60.83
CA TYR A 83 8.40 -21.92 60.40
C TYR A 83 8.68 -20.42 60.35
N THR A 84 8.11 -19.73 59.36
CA THR A 84 8.26 -18.27 59.24
C THR A 84 6.94 -17.56 58.93
N TYR A 85 6.83 -16.29 59.35
CA TYR A 85 5.65 -15.45 59.13
C TYR A 85 6.01 -13.97 59.05
N LEU A 86 5.63 -13.28 57.98
CA LEU A 86 5.84 -11.83 57.85
C LEU A 86 4.64 -11.05 58.42
N THR A 87 4.91 -10.08 59.29
CA THR A 87 3.87 -9.18 59.79
C THR A 87 3.36 -8.25 58.69
N PRO A 88 2.04 -8.01 58.57
CA PRO A 88 1.47 -7.09 57.60
C PRO A 88 2.14 -5.71 57.67
N THR A 89 2.64 -5.21 56.53
CA THR A 89 3.31 -3.91 56.42
C THR A 89 2.77 -3.20 55.16
N PRO A 90 2.39 -1.91 55.20
CA PRO A 90 1.77 -1.22 54.06
C PRO A 90 2.61 -1.31 52.78
N GLY A 91 1.97 -1.73 51.68
CA GLY A 91 2.58 -1.92 50.36
C GLY A 91 3.50 -3.13 50.24
N LEU A 92 3.81 -3.85 51.33
CA LEU A 92 4.71 -5.00 51.32
C LEU A 92 3.91 -6.31 51.46
N SER A 93 4.14 -7.24 50.54
CA SER A 93 3.50 -8.55 50.50
C SER A 93 4.51 -9.66 50.18
N LEU A 94 4.14 -10.91 50.45
CA LEU A 94 4.93 -12.09 50.08
C LEU A 94 4.34 -12.73 48.82
N ALA A 95 5.16 -12.95 47.80
CA ALA A 95 4.75 -13.55 46.53
C ALA A 95 4.86 -15.08 46.53
N ALA A 96 5.88 -15.60 47.21
CA ALA A 96 6.17 -17.02 47.31
C ALA A 96 6.62 -17.33 48.75
N ARG A 97 6.08 -18.41 49.32
CA ARG A 97 6.36 -18.87 50.68
C ARG A 97 7.03 -20.24 50.66
N SER A 98 8.04 -20.40 51.50
CA SER A 98 8.25 -21.64 52.22
C SER A 98 7.73 -21.36 53.63
N ASP A 99 6.49 -21.76 53.95
CA ASP A 99 6.00 -21.67 55.33
C ASP A 99 6.82 -22.55 56.28
N VAL A 100 7.61 -23.47 55.69
CA VAL A 100 8.44 -24.47 56.35
C VAL A 100 9.74 -24.66 55.57
N VAL A 101 10.88 -24.40 56.21
CA VAL A 101 12.21 -24.77 55.69
C VAL A 101 12.67 -26.05 56.39
N GLY A 102 13.00 -27.08 55.62
CA GLY A 102 13.51 -28.36 56.14
C GLY A 102 14.85 -28.21 56.85
N ALA A 103 15.24 -29.18 57.67
CA ALA A 103 16.58 -29.17 58.28
C ALA A 103 17.66 -29.28 57.19
N ALA A 104 18.73 -28.48 57.32
CA ALA A 104 19.80 -28.35 56.33
C ALA A 104 19.34 -27.90 54.93
N ASP A 105 18.21 -27.19 54.85
CA ASP A 105 17.64 -26.68 53.60
C ASP A 105 17.64 -25.14 53.57
N LEU A 106 17.45 -24.57 52.38
CA LEU A 106 17.38 -23.14 52.13
C LEU A 106 16.19 -22.81 51.24
N SER A 107 15.48 -21.73 51.58
CA SER A 107 14.39 -21.22 50.75
C SER A 107 14.50 -19.72 50.48
N ASN A 108 14.11 -19.33 49.26
CA ASN A 108 14.02 -17.94 48.85
C ASN A 108 12.65 -17.37 49.20
N TYR A 109 12.64 -16.26 49.92
CA TYR A 109 11.42 -15.53 50.26
C TYR A 109 11.27 -14.35 49.33
N GLU A 110 10.25 -14.33 48.47
CA GLU A 110 10.02 -13.23 47.53
C GLU A 110 9.12 -12.16 48.17
N LEU A 111 9.71 -11.04 48.54
CA LEU A 111 9.03 -9.82 48.98
C LEU A 111 8.63 -9.00 47.76
N ILE A 112 7.36 -8.60 47.70
CA ILE A 112 6.83 -7.67 46.71
C ILE A 112 6.49 -6.35 47.40
N LEU A 113 7.06 -5.25 46.91
CA LEU A 113 6.67 -3.90 47.28
C LEU A 113 5.84 -3.28 46.15
N ARG A 114 4.60 -2.92 46.46
CA ARG A 114 3.70 -2.15 45.61
C ARG A 114 3.87 -0.67 45.94
N THR A 115 4.61 0.05 45.10
CA THR A 115 4.82 1.49 45.31
C THR A 115 3.54 2.31 45.13
N ALA A 116 2.52 1.77 44.45
CA ALA A 116 1.20 2.38 44.32
C ALA A 116 0.53 2.64 45.68
N ASP A 117 0.78 1.78 46.67
CA ASP A 117 0.21 1.88 48.02
C ASP A 117 1.03 2.80 48.94
N LEU A 118 2.12 3.40 48.43
CA LEU A 118 3.04 4.23 49.18
C LEU A 118 2.82 5.71 48.84
N SER A 119 3.10 6.60 49.79
CA SER A 119 3.11 8.05 49.56
C SER A 119 4.39 8.47 48.82
N VAL A 120 4.28 9.52 48.01
CA VAL A 120 5.43 10.19 47.37
C VAL A 120 6.33 10.78 48.45
N GLY A 121 7.64 10.57 48.33
CA GLY A 121 8.67 11.00 49.26
C GLY A 121 9.56 9.84 49.73
N ALA A 122 10.34 10.10 50.78
CA ALA A 122 11.18 9.08 51.39
C ALA A 122 10.32 7.99 52.06
N TYR A 123 10.60 6.74 51.73
CA TYR A 123 10.03 5.56 52.37
C TYR A 123 11.12 4.87 53.17
N ASP A 124 10.88 4.66 54.47
CA ASP A 124 11.76 3.89 55.35
C ASP A 124 10.89 3.22 56.42
N ARG A 125 10.74 1.89 56.30
CA ARG A 125 9.88 1.08 57.17
C ARG A 125 10.55 -0.24 57.48
N THR A 126 10.23 -0.78 58.66
CA THR A 126 10.67 -2.11 59.08
C THR A 126 9.50 -3.07 59.12
N ALA A 127 9.66 -4.25 58.52
CA ALA A 127 8.75 -5.38 58.64
C ALA A 127 9.40 -6.47 59.50
N THR A 128 8.60 -7.21 60.26
CA THR A 128 9.09 -8.30 61.12
C THR A 128 8.80 -9.65 60.50
N LEU A 129 9.85 -10.40 60.18
CA LEU A 129 9.76 -11.80 59.80
C LEU A 129 9.94 -12.66 61.05
N LYS A 130 8.83 -13.18 61.59
CA LYS A 130 8.84 -14.09 62.72
C LYS A 130 9.37 -15.45 62.30
N THR A 131 10.13 -16.10 63.17
CA THR A 131 10.65 -17.46 62.95
C THR A 131 10.37 -18.35 64.17
N SER A 132 10.34 -19.67 63.97
CA SER A 132 10.23 -20.63 65.08
C SER A 132 11.57 -20.97 65.73
N ASP A 133 12.67 -20.29 65.37
CA ASP A 133 13.95 -20.40 66.10
C ASP A 133 13.82 -19.66 67.44
N PRO A 134 13.91 -20.36 68.59
CA PRO A 134 13.76 -19.72 69.90
C PRO A 134 14.89 -18.75 70.25
N THR A 135 16.04 -18.87 69.60
CA THR A 135 17.17 -17.92 69.76
C THR A 135 17.05 -16.71 68.83
N GLN A 136 16.27 -16.81 67.75
CA GLN A 136 15.99 -15.73 66.80
C GLN A 136 14.52 -15.69 66.36
N PRO A 137 13.57 -15.43 67.29
CA PRO A 137 12.14 -15.53 67.01
C PRO A 137 11.62 -14.42 66.07
N ALA A 138 12.43 -13.39 65.81
CA ALA A 138 12.09 -12.28 64.94
C ALA A 138 13.33 -11.74 64.20
N LEU A 139 13.23 -11.66 62.87
CA LEU A 139 14.18 -10.99 61.99
C LEU A 139 13.56 -9.66 61.52
N THR A 140 14.36 -8.59 61.55
CA THR A 140 13.91 -7.26 61.09
C THR A 140 14.31 -7.06 59.64
N VAL A 141 13.33 -6.82 58.77
CA VAL A 141 13.54 -6.45 57.37
C VAL A 141 13.32 -4.95 57.22
N ARG A 142 14.37 -4.19 56.91
CA ARG A 142 14.26 -2.75 56.65
C ARG A 142 14.09 -2.51 55.16
N VAL A 143 13.02 -1.83 54.76
CA VAL A 143 12.71 -1.46 53.38
C VAL A 143 12.81 0.05 53.27
N GLN A 144 13.72 0.53 52.42
CA GLN A 144 14.00 1.95 52.26
C GLN A 144 14.13 2.35 50.78
N GLY A 145 13.83 3.61 50.48
CA GLY A 145 13.95 4.18 49.14
C GLY A 145 13.22 5.51 49.03
N THR A 146 13.13 6.07 47.83
CA THR A 146 12.37 7.29 47.54
C THR A 146 11.32 6.98 46.49
N VAL A 147 10.06 7.24 46.80
CA VAL A 147 8.96 7.18 45.83
C VAL A 147 8.83 8.56 45.20
N THR A 148 9.06 8.68 43.90
CA THR A 148 8.73 9.91 43.17
C THR A 148 7.28 9.85 42.70
N ALA A 149 6.65 11.01 42.48
CA ALA A 149 5.41 11.06 41.70
C ALA A 149 5.64 10.28 40.39
N ALA A 150 4.63 9.57 39.88
CA ALA A 150 4.81 9.02 38.56
C ALA A 150 5.00 10.20 37.59
N ALA A 151 5.83 9.99 36.58
CA ALA A 151 5.80 10.89 35.44
C ALA A 151 4.45 10.66 34.78
N GLY A 152 3.46 11.47 35.14
CA GLY A 152 2.16 11.42 34.51
C GLY A 152 2.34 11.53 32.99
N ASP A 153 1.69 10.65 32.25
CA ASP A 153 1.30 11.00 30.90
C ASP A 153 0.53 12.32 30.99
N THR A 154 0.89 13.28 30.14
CA THR A 154 0.28 14.62 30.16
C THR A 154 -1.23 14.46 30.06
N ALA A 155 -1.95 14.77 31.14
CA ALA A 155 -3.40 14.68 31.18
C ALA A 155 -4.01 15.54 30.05
N GLY A 156 -4.73 14.90 29.12
CA GLY A 156 -5.49 15.58 28.06
C GLY A 156 -4.97 15.46 26.62
N GLY A 157 -3.86 14.77 26.35
CA GLY A 157 -3.36 14.54 24.99
C GLY A 157 -3.95 13.30 24.31
N LEU A 158 -4.25 13.37 23.01
CA LEU A 158 -4.62 12.19 22.20
C LEU A 158 -3.42 11.24 22.10
N GLN A 159 -3.58 10.00 22.57
CA GLN A 159 -2.54 8.96 22.47
C GLN A 159 -2.72 8.08 21.22
N ARG A 160 -1.60 7.74 20.57
CA ARG A 160 -1.55 6.88 19.38
C ARG A 160 -0.52 5.76 19.58
N PRO A 161 -0.85 4.72 20.36
CA PRO A 161 0.14 3.74 20.84
C PRO A 161 0.72 2.82 19.75
N LEU A 162 0.12 2.79 18.57
CA LEU A 162 0.59 2.01 17.42
C LEU A 162 1.32 2.87 16.38
N ASP A 163 1.51 4.15 16.65
CA ASP A 163 2.20 5.04 15.73
C ASP A 163 3.70 5.04 16.04
N VAL A 164 4.50 4.85 15.00
CA VAL A 164 5.96 4.84 15.08
C VAL A 164 6.48 6.14 14.46
N PRO A 165 7.09 7.04 15.25
CA PRO A 165 7.78 8.20 14.71
C PRO A 165 9.09 7.76 14.04
N VAL A 166 9.23 8.05 12.74
CA VAL A 166 10.40 7.73 11.93
C VAL A 166 11.08 9.02 11.51
N THR A 167 12.23 9.32 12.10
CA THR A 167 13.05 10.49 11.75
C THR A 167 14.06 10.11 10.67
N VAL A 168 13.95 10.75 9.50
CA VAL A 168 14.83 10.55 8.35
C VAL A 168 15.81 11.71 8.27
N THR A 169 17.10 11.43 8.39
CA THR A 169 18.17 12.41 8.22
C THR A 169 18.56 12.50 6.73
N GLY A 170 18.46 13.69 6.17
CA GLY A 170 18.82 14.01 4.79
C GLY A 170 20.32 14.23 4.55
N PRO A 171 20.74 14.47 3.29
CA PRO A 171 19.89 14.54 2.12
C PRO A 171 19.45 13.14 1.63
N LYS A 172 18.16 13.00 1.35
CA LYS A 172 17.54 11.78 0.81
C LYS A 172 16.52 12.14 -0.27
N SER A 173 16.46 11.35 -1.34
CA SER A 173 15.59 11.64 -2.48
C SER A 173 14.19 11.04 -2.29
N GLN A 174 13.18 11.69 -2.85
CA GLN A 174 11.85 11.12 -3.01
C GLN A 174 11.96 9.76 -3.73
N GLY A 175 11.18 8.77 -3.28
CA GLY A 175 11.22 7.42 -3.85
C GLY A 175 12.26 6.49 -3.21
N GLU A 176 13.19 7.02 -2.40
CA GLU A 176 14.21 6.22 -1.72
C GLU A 176 13.58 5.41 -0.56
N TRP A 177 13.96 4.15 -0.42
CA TRP A 177 13.57 3.33 0.73
C TRP A 177 14.53 3.54 1.90
N VAL A 178 13.97 3.82 3.07
CA VAL A 178 14.69 3.98 4.34
C VAL A 178 14.20 2.93 5.33
N ASP A 179 15.13 2.22 5.96
CA ASP A 179 14.82 1.27 7.01
C ASP A 179 14.63 1.98 8.36
N PHE A 180 13.69 1.48 9.16
CA PHE A 180 13.46 1.94 10.54
C PHE A 180 13.13 0.76 11.46
N THR A 181 13.25 0.97 12.76
CA THR A 181 12.92 -0.03 13.79
C THR A 181 11.81 0.45 14.71
N HIS A 182 11.10 -0.47 15.35
CA HIS A 182 10.04 -0.17 16.30
C HIS A 182 10.01 -1.16 17.47
N THR A 183 9.38 -0.76 18.57
CA THR A 183 9.22 -1.60 19.79
C THR A 183 7.79 -2.10 19.98
N LEU A 184 6.94 -1.93 18.95
CA LEU A 184 5.55 -2.39 19.01
C LEU A 184 5.47 -3.89 19.27
N GLY A 185 4.47 -4.27 20.08
CA GLY A 185 4.19 -5.64 20.48
C GLY A 185 3.01 -5.69 21.46
N PRO A 186 2.66 -6.86 22.02
CA PRO A 186 3.25 -8.19 21.76
C PRO A 186 3.03 -8.67 20.31
N GLU A 187 3.65 -9.77 19.88
CA GLU A 187 3.47 -10.37 18.54
C GLU A 187 3.71 -9.40 17.36
N PRO A 188 4.94 -8.86 17.22
CA PRO A 188 5.25 -7.90 16.17
C PRO A 188 4.96 -8.42 14.76
N GLN A 189 5.03 -9.74 14.51
CA GLN A 189 4.72 -10.36 13.22
C GLN A 189 3.29 -10.12 12.70
N SER A 190 2.37 -9.72 13.58
CA SER A 190 0.98 -9.41 13.23
C SER A 190 0.74 -7.90 13.02
N LEU A 191 1.73 -7.06 13.31
CA LEU A 191 1.63 -5.61 13.24
C LEU A 191 2.23 -5.13 11.93
N HIS A 192 1.44 -4.44 11.11
CA HIS A 192 1.90 -3.90 9.84
C HIS A 192 1.61 -2.41 9.73
N PRO A 193 2.44 -1.65 9.00
CA PRO A 193 2.11 -0.29 8.62
C PRO A 193 0.77 -0.23 7.89
N VAL A 194 0.01 0.83 8.15
CA VAL A 194 -1.30 1.08 7.55
C VAL A 194 -1.35 2.45 6.91
N LYS A 195 -0.89 3.49 7.60
CA LYS A 195 -0.92 4.88 7.12
C LYS A 195 0.39 5.58 7.42
N LEU A 196 0.77 6.50 6.55
CA LEU A 196 1.91 7.39 6.72
C LEU A 196 1.43 8.83 6.78
N TYR A 197 1.84 9.55 7.81
CA TYR A 197 1.55 10.97 7.98
C TYR A 197 2.84 11.79 8.18
N PRO A 198 2.82 13.11 7.92
CA PRO A 198 3.77 14.04 8.51
C PRO A 198 3.62 14.07 10.03
N GLN A 199 4.60 14.67 10.72
CA GLN A 199 4.63 14.77 12.17
C GLN A 199 3.36 15.39 12.79
N ASP A 200 2.69 16.31 12.10
CA ASP A 200 1.48 17.01 12.53
C ASP A 200 0.17 16.30 12.15
N TYR A 201 0.23 15.16 11.45
CA TYR A 201 -0.93 14.42 10.94
C TYR A 201 -1.84 15.20 9.98
N ALA A 202 -1.37 16.31 9.39
CA ALA A 202 -2.21 17.17 8.56
C ALA A 202 -2.65 16.49 7.25
N THR A 203 -1.76 15.73 6.62
CA THR A 203 -1.99 15.13 5.29
C THR A 203 -1.60 13.67 5.28
N LEU A 204 -2.43 12.78 4.74
CA LEU A 204 -2.04 11.39 4.56
C LEU A 204 -1.08 11.27 3.36
N TYR A 205 0.16 10.82 3.58
CA TYR A 205 1.16 10.67 2.52
C TYR A 205 1.04 9.34 1.77
N GLY A 206 0.63 8.28 2.46
CA GLY A 206 0.57 6.96 1.84
C GLY A 206 0.05 5.88 2.77
N VAL A 207 -0.11 4.67 2.22
CA VAL A 207 -0.54 3.49 2.99
C VAL A 207 0.54 2.44 3.06
N GLY A 208 0.40 1.59 4.07
CA GLY A 208 1.23 0.39 4.18
C GLY A 208 0.79 -0.73 3.24
N LYS A 209 1.68 -1.69 3.03
CA LYS A 209 1.52 -2.83 2.09
C LYS A 209 0.17 -3.54 2.17
N TYR A 210 -0.36 -3.75 3.38
CA TYR A 210 -1.62 -4.46 3.59
C TYR A 210 -2.83 -3.53 3.75
N ALA A 211 -2.65 -2.23 3.54
CA ALA A 211 -3.69 -1.22 3.74
C ALA A 211 -4.11 -0.52 2.44
N THR A 212 -3.61 -1.01 1.31
CA THR A 212 -3.88 -0.44 -0.02
C THR A 212 -5.37 -0.35 -0.34
N ASP A 213 -6.21 -1.21 0.23
CA ASP A 213 -7.66 -1.28 -0.03
C ASP A 213 -8.50 -0.26 0.73
N PHE A 214 -7.94 0.47 1.71
CA PHE A 214 -8.76 1.17 2.72
C PHE A 214 -8.72 2.69 2.67
N SER A 215 -7.77 3.26 1.92
CA SER A 215 -7.51 4.69 1.99
C SER A 215 -8.02 5.42 0.75
N ALA A 216 -8.99 6.31 0.95
CA ALA A 216 -9.14 7.45 0.07
C ALA A 216 -8.01 8.46 0.39
N GLY A 217 -7.11 8.72 -0.56
CA GLY A 217 -6.09 9.79 -0.44
C GLY A 217 -4.61 9.41 -0.29
N THR A 218 -4.12 8.26 -0.80
CA THR A 218 -2.70 7.83 -0.73
C THR A 218 -2.06 7.54 -2.07
N ALA A 219 -0.76 7.22 -2.11
CA ALA A 219 -0.06 6.73 -3.31
C ALA A 219 -0.81 5.65 -4.11
N SER A 220 -1.70 4.85 -3.51
CA SER A 220 -2.58 3.91 -4.23
C SER A 220 -3.87 4.55 -4.77
N TYR A 221 -4.42 5.56 -4.09
CA TYR A 221 -5.59 6.34 -4.52
C TYR A 221 -5.24 7.43 -5.53
N GLU A 222 -4.10 8.11 -5.39
CA GLU A 222 -3.55 8.95 -6.44
C GLU A 222 -3.24 8.12 -7.70
N MET A 223 -2.89 6.84 -7.51
CA MET A 223 -2.62 5.93 -8.63
C MET A 223 -3.90 5.44 -9.31
N PHE A 224 -4.92 4.96 -8.58
CA PHE A 224 -6.13 4.39 -9.19
C PHE A 224 -7.33 5.34 -9.23
N GLY A 225 -7.17 6.52 -8.68
CA GLY A 225 -8.21 7.53 -8.60
C GLY A 225 -9.12 7.31 -7.42
N ASP A 226 -10.15 8.11 -7.45
CA ASP A 226 -10.67 8.75 -6.26
C ASP A 226 -12.19 8.66 -6.16
N GLY A 227 -12.82 8.29 -7.28
CA GLY A 227 -14.24 8.01 -7.37
C GLY A 227 -15.13 9.25 -7.43
N ARG A 228 -14.58 10.48 -7.41
CA ARG A 228 -15.38 11.72 -7.40
C ARG A 228 -16.30 11.87 -8.60
N ASP A 229 -15.95 11.28 -9.74
CA ASP A 229 -16.78 11.34 -10.96
C ASP A 229 -17.92 10.30 -10.92
N GLY A 230 -18.11 9.62 -9.78
CA GLY A 230 -19.24 8.71 -9.57
C GLY A 230 -19.08 7.39 -10.32
N VAL A 231 -20.20 6.81 -10.74
CA VAL A 231 -20.23 5.54 -11.49
C VAL A 231 -20.04 5.83 -12.96
N MET A 232 -19.15 5.09 -13.63
CA MET A 232 -18.97 5.19 -15.07
C MET A 232 -20.27 4.80 -15.80
N PRO A 233 -20.73 5.57 -16.80
CA PRO A 233 -21.90 5.20 -17.60
C PRO A 233 -21.72 3.81 -18.23
N ALA A 234 -22.77 3.00 -18.27
CA ALA A 234 -22.70 1.63 -18.80
C ALA A 234 -22.38 1.55 -20.31
N SER A 235 -22.73 2.60 -21.07
CA SER A 235 -22.29 2.77 -22.47
C SER A 235 -20.77 2.97 -22.57
N GLY A 236 -20.14 3.39 -21.46
CA GLY A 236 -18.75 3.78 -21.37
C GLY A 236 -18.43 5.07 -22.12
N ASN A 237 -19.42 5.85 -22.57
CA ASN A 237 -19.15 7.04 -23.35
C ASN A 237 -18.42 8.10 -22.50
N LEU A 238 -17.15 8.34 -22.82
CA LEU A 238 -16.33 9.42 -22.26
C LEU A 238 -16.58 10.68 -23.10
N ASP A 239 -17.79 11.23 -23.03
CA ASP A 239 -18.14 12.50 -23.67
C ASP A 239 -18.01 13.67 -22.69
N ASN A 240 -18.34 14.88 -23.18
CA ASN A 240 -18.26 16.10 -22.40
C ASN A 240 -19.14 16.08 -21.14
N ASP A 241 -20.23 15.30 -21.14
CA ASP A 241 -21.15 15.21 -20.00
C ASP A 241 -20.76 14.14 -18.99
N ASN A 242 -19.86 13.24 -19.39
CA ASN A 242 -19.36 12.15 -18.56
C ASN A 242 -17.88 12.34 -18.15
N GLY A 243 -17.36 13.57 -18.25
CA GLY A 243 -16.13 13.97 -17.58
C GLY A 243 -14.84 13.90 -18.41
N ALA A 244 -14.93 13.77 -19.73
CA ALA A 244 -13.76 13.92 -20.60
C ALA A 244 -13.71 15.34 -21.21
N GLY A 245 -12.51 15.92 -21.32
CA GLY A 245 -12.30 17.23 -21.91
C GLY A 245 -10.87 17.38 -22.41
N THR A 246 -10.68 18.02 -23.57
CA THR A 246 -9.36 18.18 -24.20
C THR A 246 -9.04 19.64 -24.52
N GLY A 247 -7.77 19.99 -24.37
CA GLY A 247 -7.21 21.29 -24.71
C GLY A 247 -5.84 21.16 -25.39
N ILE A 248 -5.37 22.28 -25.92
CA ILE A 248 -4.08 22.42 -26.59
C ILE A 248 -3.13 23.09 -25.62
N ILE A 249 -1.98 22.48 -25.34
CA ILE A 249 -0.95 23.12 -24.52
C ILE A 249 -0.17 24.08 -25.41
N ASN A 250 -0.35 25.38 -25.22
CA ASN A 250 0.40 26.42 -25.94
C ASN A 250 1.84 26.47 -25.44
N SER A 251 2.06 26.36 -24.13
CA SER A 251 3.39 26.32 -23.52
C SER A 251 3.38 25.76 -22.10
N GLY A 252 4.30 24.85 -21.79
CA GLY A 252 4.61 24.34 -20.45
C GLY A 252 6.07 23.90 -20.40
N LEU A 253 6.82 24.36 -19.39
CA LEU A 253 8.25 24.07 -19.23
C LEU A 253 8.48 23.06 -18.11
N ALA A 254 9.40 22.13 -18.33
CA ALA A 254 9.84 21.19 -17.29
C ALA A 254 10.29 21.94 -16.03
N GLY A 255 9.90 21.45 -14.86
CA GLY A 255 10.14 22.06 -13.56
C GLY A 255 9.16 23.20 -13.19
N SER A 256 8.29 23.64 -14.10
CA SER A 256 7.25 24.63 -13.80
C SER A 256 5.93 23.98 -13.37
N THR A 257 5.17 24.68 -12.55
CA THR A 257 3.78 24.34 -12.18
C THR A 257 2.75 25.14 -12.97
N SER A 258 3.16 25.97 -13.93
CA SER A 258 2.26 26.83 -14.71
C SER A 258 2.20 26.37 -16.15
N ILE A 259 1.01 26.15 -16.69
CA ILE A 259 0.79 25.69 -18.07
C ILE A 259 -0.22 26.58 -18.79
N ASN A 260 0.10 27.00 -20.02
CA ASN A 260 -0.82 27.79 -20.86
C ASN A 260 -1.58 26.85 -21.80
N VAL A 261 -2.91 26.89 -21.73
CA VAL A 261 -3.81 25.97 -22.42
C VAL A 261 -4.90 26.73 -23.17
N THR A 262 -5.28 26.23 -24.35
CA THR A 262 -6.46 26.66 -25.11
C THR A 262 -7.50 25.54 -25.09
N ASP A 263 -8.77 25.86 -24.87
CA ASP A 263 -9.87 24.90 -24.99
C ASP A 263 -9.97 24.35 -26.42
N ALA A 264 -10.04 23.04 -26.56
CA ALA A 264 -10.31 22.39 -27.84
C ALA A 264 -11.70 21.75 -27.85
N ALA A 265 -12.08 21.05 -26.78
CA ALA A 265 -13.45 20.65 -26.52
C ALA A 265 -13.65 20.25 -25.07
N GLY A 266 -14.53 20.99 -24.38
CA GLY A 266 -14.91 20.65 -23.00
C GLY A 266 -13.76 20.73 -22.01
N GLY A 267 -12.60 21.27 -22.41
CA GLY A 267 -11.46 21.50 -21.52
C GLY A 267 -11.84 22.45 -20.40
N TRP A 268 -12.71 23.43 -20.64
CA TRP A 268 -13.17 24.40 -19.63
C TRP A 268 -13.78 23.75 -18.38
N ARG A 269 -14.13 22.45 -18.43
CA ARG A 269 -14.60 21.64 -17.30
C ARG A 269 -13.49 21.07 -16.41
N ILE A 270 -12.22 21.38 -16.69
CA ILE A 270 -11.11 20.95 -15.85
C ILE A 270 -11.07 21.86 -14.62
N ASP A 271 -11.52 21.28 -13.50
CA ASP A 271 -11.67 21.98 -12.24
C ASP A 271 -10.46 21.73 -11.31
N PRO A 272 -10.21 22.64 -10.35
CA PRO A 272 -9.23 22.39 -9.30
C PRO A 272 -9.44 21.03 -8.64
N GLY A 273 -8.37 20.25 -8.62
CA GLY A 273 -8.33 18.90 -8.10
C GLY A 273 -8.34 17.81 -9.16
N ASP A 274 -8.79 18.07 -10.38
CA ASP A 274 -8.88 17.06 -11.44
C ASP A 274 -7.53 16.49 -11.83
N VAL A 275 -7.50 15.19 -12.15
CA VAL A 275 -6.33 14.56 -12.76
C VAL A 275 -6.33 14.90 -14.24
N ILE A 276 -5.14 15.20 -14.76
CA ILE A 276 -4.93 15.58 -16.15
C ILE A 276 -3.79 14.76 -16.75
N LEU A 277 -3.92 14.41 -18.02
CA LEU A 277 -2.87 13.83 -18.83
C LEU A 277 -2.28 14.94 -19.69
N LEU A 278 -0.98 15.17 -19.53
CA LEU A 278 -0.16 16.00 -20.40
C LEU A 278 0.55 15.08 -21.39
N HIS A 279 0.49 15.39 -22.67
CA HIS A 279 1.12 14.55 -23.70
C HIS A 279 1.72 15.39 -24.83
N GLN A 280 3.02 15.20 -25.11
CA GLN A 280 3.66 15.76 -26.30
C GLN A 280 3.43 14.79 -27.47
N THR A 281 2.42 15.04 -28.30
CA THR A 281 2.02 14.13 -29.39
C THR A 281 2.96 14.18 -30.59
N GLN A 282 3.42 15.36 -30.99
CA GLN A 282 4.34 15.53 -32.13
C GLN A 282 5.43 16.56 -31.83
N GLY A 283 6.53 16.44 -32.56
CA GLY A 283 7.68 17.35 -32.54
C GLY A 283 8.76 16.93 -31.54
N VAL A 284 9.49 17.91 -31.01
CA VAL A 284 10.57 17.68 -30.06
C VAL A 284 10.00 17.12 -28.76
N GLY A 285 10.55 16.00 -28.29
CA GLY A 285 10.06 15.33 -27.09
C GLY A 285 8.76 14.55 -27.30
N ALA A 286 8.37 14.27 -28.56
CA ALA A 286 7.21 13.44 -28.86
C ALA A 286 7.24 12.13 -28.07
N GLY A 287 6.10 11.79 -27.50
CA GLY A 287 5.86 10.65 -26.63
C GLY A 287 6.26 10.83 -25.17
N CYS A 288 6.74 12.02 -24.76
CA CYS A 288 6.75 12.37 -23.35
C CYS A 288 5.33 12.65 -22.85
N TRP A 289 5.03 12.14 -21.66
CA TRP A 289 3.71 12.25 -21.04
C TRP A 289 3.83 12.20 -19.51
N GLU A 290 2.82 12.74 -18.84
CA GLU A 290 2.66 12.58 -17.39
C GLU A 290 1.20 12.76 -16.97
N LEU A 291 0.84 12.15 -15.84
CA LEU A 291 -0.34 12.56 -15.08
C LEU A 291 0.06 13.66 -14.10
N ASN A 292 -0.76 14.68 -14.00
CA ASN A 292 -0.63 15.77 -13.03
C ASN A 292 -2.03 16.12 -12.48
N LYS A 293 -2.11 17.11 -11.58
CA LYS A 293 -3.37 17.54 -10.97
C LYS A 293 -3.54 19.04 -11.15
N ALA A 294 -4.71 19.46 -11.61
CA ALA A 294 -5.05 20.88 -11.72
C ALA A 294 -5.18 21.49 -10.31
N ALA A 295 -4.54 22.63 -10.08
CA ALA A 295 -4.63 23.43 -8.85
C ALA A 295 -5.52 24.67 -9.04
N SER A 296 -5.76 25.07 -10.28
CA SER A 296 -6.72 26.12 -10.66
C SER A 296 -7.61 25.64 -11.81
N ASP A 297 -8.69 26.36 -12.05
CA ASP A 297 -9.45 26.27 -13.30
C ASP A 297 -8.64 26.92 -14.44
N PHE A 298 -9.14 26.79 -15.68
CA PHE A 298 -8.80 27.73 -16.74
C PHE A 298 -10.06 28.51 -17.14
N GLY A 299 -10.15 29.76 -16.69
CA GLY A 299 -11.24 30.64 -17.06
C GLY A 299 -11.11 31.14 -18.50
N GLY A 300 -11.88 30.61 -19.45
CA GLY A 300 -12.05 31.16 -20.80
C GLY A 300 -11.61 30.25 -21.94
N SER A 301 -11.39 30.81 -23.14
CA SER A 301 -10.95 30.05 -24.33
C SER A 301 -9.46 29.71 -24.31
N THR A 302 -8.62 30.59 -23.74
CA THR A 302 -7.18 30.39 -23.57
C THR A 302 -6.75 31.02 -22.26
N GLY A 303 -5.97 30.30 -21.45
CA GLY A 303 -5.57 30.76 -20.13
C GLY A 303 -4.41 29.98 -19.53
N ILE A 304 -4.02 30.39 -18.31
CA ILE A 304 -2.99 29.70 -17.53
C ILE A 304 -3.68 28.84 -16.47
N THR A 305 -3.34 27.56 -16.43
CA THR A 305 -3.70 26.63 -15.35
C THR A 305 -2.50 26.42 -14.45
N GLN A 306 -2.71 26.45 -13.13
CA GLN A 306 -1.71 26.00 -12.16
C GLN A 306 -1.84 24.51 -11.92
N LEU A 307 -0.70 23.83 -11.75
CA LEU A 307 -0.57 22.41 -11.49
C LEU A 307 -0.07 22.19 -10.07
N VAL A 308 -0.45 21.07 -9.46
CA VAL A 308 0.03 20.68 -8.13
C VAL A 308 1.50 20.26 -8.18
N TYR A 309 1.89 19.53 -9.22
CA TYR A 309 3.26 19.01 -9.36
C TYR A 309 4.02 19.73 -10.48
N PRO A 310 5.33 19.97 -10.33
CA PRO A 310 6.17 20.47 -11.43
C PRO A 310 6.16 19.50 -12.62
N MET A 311 6.01 20.02 -13.84
CA MET A 311 6.04 19.21 -15.06
C MET A 311 7.39 18.50 -15.24
N LYS A 312 7.37 17.25 -15.69
CA LYS A 312 8.57 16.46 -16.01
C LYS A 312 9.16 16.81 -17.37
N CYS A 313 8.33 17.23 -18.31
CA CYS A 313 8.71 17.50 -19.68
C CYS A 313 8.30 18.90 -20.14
N ASN A 314 8.88 19.31 -21.26
CA ASN A 314 8.39 20.46 -22.00
C ASN A 314 7.19 20.03 -22.84
N TYR A 315 6.10 20.79 -22.76
CA TYR A 315 4.89 20.59 -23.55
C TYR A 315 4.61 21.85 -24.35
N VAL A 316 4.53 21.73 -25.67
CA VAL A 316 4.34 22.91 -26.53
C VAL A 316 3.60 22.56 -27.81
N SER A 317 2.69 23.45 -28.19
CA SER A 317 2.02 23.45 -29.48
C SER A 317 2.43 24.70 -30.25
N GLY A 318 3.01 24.49 -31.44
CA GLY A 318 3.53 25.56 -32.28
C GLY A 318 4.50 25.00 -33.32
N GLY A 319 4.46 25.54 -34.55
CA GLY A 319 5.20 24.98 -35.68
C GLY A 319 4.81 23.52 -35.92
N SER A 320 5.79 22.60 -35.86
CA SER A 320 5.58 21.15 -35.95
C SER A 320 5.30 20.45 -34.61
N ASN A 321 5.30 21.18 -33.49
CA ASN A 321 5.01 20.58 -32.18
C ASN A 321 3.51 20.57 -31.91
N ARG A 322 3.00 19.47 -31.33
CA ARG A 322 1.62 19.35 -30.86
C ARG A 322 1.60 18.71 -29.50
N ALA A 323 0.96 19.38 -28.54
CA ALA A 323 0.86 18.96 -27.16
C ALA A 323 -0.60 19.05 -26.70
N GLN A 324 -1.07 17.98 -26.06
CA GLN A 324 -2.45 17.83 -25.65
C GLN A 324 -2.58 17.84 -24.12
N TYR A 325 -3.64 18.50 -23.67
CA TYR A 325 -4.11 18.56 -22.29
C TYR A 325 -5.42 17.78 -22.22
N LEU A 326 -5.51 16.73 -21.40
CA LEU A 326 -6.71 15.89 -21.33
C LEU A 326 -7.15 15.71 -19.88
N ARG A 327 -8.42 15.98 -19.56
CA ARG A 327 -9.04 15.61 -18.29
C ARG A 327 -9.09 14.08 -18.17
N VAL A 328 -8.72 13.56 -17.01
CA VAL A 328 -8.75 12.13 -16.72
C VAL A 328 -9.79 11.88 -15.61
N PRO A 329 -11.02 11.47 -15.96
CA PRO A 329 -12.06 11.23 -14.96
C PRO A 329 -11.71 10.06 -14.04
N GLN A 330 -12.19 10.13 -12.80
CA GLN A 330 -11.92 9.22 -11.69
C GLN A 330 -13.22 8.60 -11.18
N TYR A 331 -13.58 7.42 -11.71
CA TYR A 331 -14.83 6.74 -11.36
C TYR A 331 -14.65 5.80 -10.17
N SER A 332 -15.75 5.57 -9.45
CA SER A 332 -15.81 4.63 -8.32
C SER A 332 -16.07 3.20 -8.76
N THR A 333 -16.86 3.03 -9.83
CA THR A 333 -17.18 1.75 -10.47
C THR A 333 -17.07 1.87 -11.97
N CYS A 334 -16.41 0.92 -12.63
CA CYS A 334 -16.23 0.94 -14.08
C CYS A 334 -16.64 -0.40 -14.70
N ASN A 335 -17.82 -0.43 -15.31
CA ASN A 335 -18.33 -1.58 -16.02
C ASN A 335 -18.55 -1.22 -17.49
N ILE A 336 -17.69 -1.75 -18.36
CA ILE A 336 -17.71 -1.45 -19.79
C ILE A 336 -18.34 -2.63 -20.51
N THR A 337 -19.59 -2.47 -20.94
CA THR A 337 -20.32 -3.46 -21.76
C THR A 337 -20.44 -3.01 -23.22
N GLY A 338 -20.38 -1.69 -23.48
CA GLY A 338 -20.36 -1.09 -24.82
C GLY A 338 -18.95 -0.91 -25.41
N THR A 339 -18.83 -0.09 -26.46
CA THR A 339 -17.54 0.33 -27.01
C THR A 339 -17.22 1.76 -26.61
N ILE A 340 -16.02 1.97 -26.05
CA ILE A 340 -15.50 3.30 -25.73
C ILE A 340 -14.44 3.70 -26.75
N THR A 341 -14.53 4.94 -27.23
CA THR A 341 -13.54 5.58 -28.10
C THR A 341 -13.11 6.92 -27.51
N PRO A 342 -11.97 7.51 -27.97
CA PRO A 342 -11.65 8.90 -27.66
C PRO A 342 -12.77 9.86 -28.07
N ILE A 343 -12.84 11.05 -27.46
CA ILE A 343 -13.81 12.10 -27.84
C ILE A 343 -13.73 12.40 -29.34
N TYR A 344 -12.49 12.49 -29.86
CA TYR A 344 -12.23 12.65 -31.28
C TYR A 344 -11.13 11.72 -31.75
N ALA A 345 -11.25 11.31 -33.01
CA ALA A 345 -10.10 10.89 -33.79
C ALA A 345 -9.05 12.00 -33.84
N TRP A 346 -7.78 11.63 -34.01
CA TRP A 346 -6.69 12.59 -34.14
C TRP A 346 -6.91 13.50 -35.36
N ASN A 347 -7.04 14.80 -35.12
CA ASN A 347 -7.29 15.80 -36.16
C ASN A 347 -6.03 16.60 -36.56
N GLY A 348 -4.83 16.15 -36.19
CA GLY A 348 -3.59 16.91 -36.42
C GLY A 348 -3.29 17.98 -35.38
N VAL A 349 -4.16 18.17 -34.39
CA VAL A 349 -3.98 19.10 -33.28
C VAL A 349 -4.32 18.45 -31.94
N THR A 350 -5.50 17.84 -31.83
CA THR A 350 -5.99 17.09 -30.67
C THR A 350 -6.70 15.80 -31.08
N GLY A 351 -7.03 14.95 -30.11
CA GLY A 351 -7.73 13.68 -30.31
C GLY A 351 -6.80 12.47 -30.24
N GLY A 352 -7.38 11.28 -30.35
CA GLY A 352 -6.63 10.01 -30.34
C GLY A 352 -6.16 9.52 -28.97
N LEU A 353 -6.43 10.27 -27.91
CA LEU A 353 -6.10 9.93 -26.52
C LEU A 353 -7.36 9.51 -25.77
N LEU A 354 -7.27 8.41 -25.03
CA LEU A 354 -8.28 7.97 -24.07
C LEU A 354 -7.60 7.69 -22.73
N ALA A 355 -8.10 8.31 -21.66
CA ALA A 355 -7.58 8.08 -20.31
C ALA A 355 -8.69 8.16 -19.27
N PHE A 356 -8.66 7.26 -18.29
CA PHE A 356 -9.52 7.33 -17.09
C PHE A 356 -8.90 6.53 -15.94
N LEU A 357 -9.33 6.85 -14.72
CA LEU A 357 -8.98 6.18 -13.47
C LEU A 357 -10.23 5.51 -12.88
N CYS A 358 -10.06 4.35 -12.28
CA CYS A 358 -11.10 3.60 -11.58
C CYS A 358 -10.63 3.19 -10.17
N SER A 359 -11.22 3.78 -9.13
CA SER A 359 -10.75 3.53 -7.76
C SER A 359 -10.96 2.08 -7.29
N GLY A 360 -11.90 1.38 -7.94
CA GLY A 360 -12.27 -0.01 -7.68
C GLY A 360 -11.95 -0.96 -8.84
N ARG A 361 -12.78 -1.99 -8.98
CA ARG A 361 -12.68 -2.97 -10.08
C ARG A 361 -13.21 -2.38 -11.38
N LEU A 362 -12.43 -2.58 -12.45
CA LEU A 362 -12.77 -2.31 -13.84
C LEU A 362 -13.04 -3.64 -14.55
N GLU A 363 -14.28 -3.84 -14.98
CA GLU A 363 -14.67 -5.01 -15.80
C GLU A 363 -14.98 -4.58 -17.24
N ILE A 364 -14.24 -5.16 -18.19
CA ILE A 364 -14.37 -4.88 -19.63
C ILE A 364 -14.92 -6.13 -20.32
N SER A 365 -16.24 -6.19 -20.48
CA SER A 365 -16.93 -7.20 -21.28
C SER A 365 -17.24 -6.72 -22.71
N GLY A 366 -17.30 -5.40 -22.90
CA GLY A 366 -17.37 -4.72 -24.20
C GLY A 366 -15.99 -4.45 -24.80
N ALA A 367 -15.79 -3.25 -25.34
CA ALA A 367 -14.54 -2.86 -26.00
C ALA A 367 -14.05 -1.47 -25.60
N ILE A 368 -12.73 -1.30 -25.55
CA ILE A 368 -12.08 0.01 -25.65
C ILE A 368 -11.32 0.02 -26.98
N SER A 369 -11.58 1.02 -27.82
CA SER A 369 -11.04 1.12 -29.17
C SER A 369 -10.45 2.50 -29.42
N VAL A 370 -9.13 2.56 -29.48
CA VAL A 370 -8.36 3.70 -30.00
C VAL A 370 -7.74 3.34 -31.36
N ASN A 371 -8.45 2.54 -32.16
CA ASN A 371 -7.95 2.03 -33.44
C ASN A 371 -7.80 3.12 -34.51
N GLY A 372 -6.87 2.92 -35.42
CA GLY A 372 -6.80 3.63 -36.70
C GLY A 372 -7.96 3.22 -37.61
N ALA A 373 -8.38 4.15 -38.46
CA ALA A 373 -9.30 3.92 -39.55
C ALA A 373 -8.57 3.42 -40.81
N ASN A 374 -9.30 2.65 -41.62
CA ASN A 374 -8.83 2.14 -42.90
C ASN A 374 -8.76 3.24 -43.98
N GLY A 375 -7.85 3.07 -44.93
CA GLY A 375 -7.75 3.91 -46.12
C GLY A 375 -8.97 3.78 -47.04
N THR A 376 -9.12 4.77 -47.91
CA THR A 376 -10.10 4.79 -49.01
C THR A 376 -9.42 4.81 -50.37
N ALA A 377 -10.07 4.23 -51.39
CA ALA A 377 -9.61 4.25 -52.76
C ALA A 377 -10.65 4.94 -53.64
N THR A 378 -10.22 5.95 -54.41
CA THR A 378 -11.06 6.68 -55.37
C THR A 378 -10.24 7.03 -56.60
N SER A 379 -10.91 7.35 -57.71
CA SER A 379 -10.26 8.12 -58.76
C SER A 379 -9.95 9.52 -58.23
N GLY A 380 -8.76 10.06 -58.52
CA GLY A 380 -8.27 11.34 -57.99
C GLY A 380 -7.36 11.22 -56.75
N THR A 381 -7.42 12.18 -55.83
CA THR A 381 -6.52 12.26 -54.66
C THR A 381 -7.25 11.80 -53.39
N PRO A 382 -7.40 10.49 -53.13
CA PRO A 382 -8.11 10.00 -51.95
C PRO A 382 -7.39 10.47 -50.68
N GLN A 383 -8.17 10.98 -49.73
CA GLN A 383 -7.61 11.49 -48.50
C GLN A 383 -7.13 10.35 -47.58
N GLY A 384 -5.98 10.57 -46.96
CA GLY A 384 -5.46 9.72 -45.89
C GLY A 384 -6.48 9.48 -44.78
N ALA A 385 -6.56 8.23 -44.29
CA ALA A 385 -7.50 7.89 -43.24
C ALA A 385 -7.22 8.68 -41.96
N THR A 386 -8.27 8.93 -41.18
CA THR A 386 -8.20 9.60 -39.87
C THR A 386 -8.84 8.71 -38.80
N GLY A 387 -8.11 8.45 -37.72
CA GLY A 387 -8.51 7.50 -36.67
C GLY A 387 -7.84 7.81 -35.34
N GLY A 388 -7.56 6.79 -34.53
CA GLY A 388 -6.97 6.97 -33.20
C GLY A 388 -5.56 7.56 -33.19
N GLY A 389 -4.73 7.27 -34.18
CA GLY A 389 -3.33 7.74 -34.25
C GLY A 389 -3.06 8.63 -35.46
N PHE A 390 -1.81 8.67 -35.89
CA PHE A 390 -1.41 9.54 -37.00
C PHE A 390 -2.12 9.17 -38.31
N ARG A 391 -2.52 10.19 -39.06
CA ARG A 391 -3.29 10.04 -40.29
C ARG A 391 -2.48 9.37 -41.39
N GLY A 392 -3.17 8.64 -42.26
CA GLY A 392 -2.56 8.08 -43.47
C GLY A 392 -2.14 9.18 -44.46
N GLY A 393 -1.30 8.82 -45.42
CA GLY A 393 -0.93 9.67 -46.54
C GLY A 393 -1.99 9.67 -47.64
N HIS A 394 -2.12 10.80 -48.34
CA HIS A 394 -3.03 10.92 -49.48
C HIS A 394 -2.55 10.08 -50.66
N GLY A 395 -3.46 9.42 -51.37
CA GLY A 395 -3.13 8.85 -52.68
C GLY A 395 -3.07 9.96 -53.74
N ASP A 396 -2.34 9.77 -54.82
CA ASP A 396 -2.29 10.70 -55.95
C ASP A 396 -2.54 9.98 -57.28
N CYS A 397 -3.76 10.13 -57.80
CA CYS A 397 -4.18 9.67 -59.12
C CYS A 397 -4.47 10.84 -60.07
N SER A 398 -3.55 11.79 -60.18
CA SER A 398 -3.68 12.91 -61.08
C SER A 398 -3.19 12.59 -62.51
N SER A 399 -3.58 13.41 -63.48
CA SER A 399 -3.23 13.20 -64.89
C SER A 399 -1.82 13.69 -65.27
N GLY A 400 -1.08 14.32 -64.35
CA GLY A 400 0.16 15.05 -64.64
C GLY A 400 1.39 14.41 -63.98
N LEU A 401 2.19 13.69 -64.76
CA LEU A 401 3.41 13.04 -64.27
C LEU A 401 4.54 14.03 -63.95
N PRO A 402 5.41 13.72 -62.97
CA PRO A 402 5.34 12.55 -62.08
C PRO A 402 4.27 12.71 -60.99
N ASN A 403 3.63 11.60 -60.61
CA ASN A 403 2.68 11.56 -59.50
C ASN A 403 3.37 11.09 -58.24
N GLN A 404 2.97 11.61 -57.10
CA GLN A 404 3.57 11.23 -55.83
C GLN A 404 2.49 11.11 -54.77
N GLY A 405 2.46 9.98 -54.09
CA GLY A 405 1.62 9.73 -52.94
C GLY A 405 2.21 10.40 -51.71
N GLY A 406 1.34 10.71 -50.78
CA GLY A 406 1.70 11.33 -49.52
C GLY A 406 2.37 10.36 -48.57
N ALA A 407 3.42 10.78 -47.87
CA ALA A 407 3.85 10.07 -46.67
C ALA A 407 2.81 10.19 -45.53
N GLY A 408 2.64 9.12 -44.76
CA GLY A 408 1.82 9.13 -43.55
C GLY A 408 2.34 10.10 -42.50
N GLU A 409 1.42 10.61 -41.68
CA GLU A 409 1.76 11.48 -40.57
C GLU A 409 2.58 10.71 -39.51
N ASN A 410 3.41 11.46 -38.78
CA ASN A 410 4.46 10.90 -37.94
C ASN A 410 4.76 11.78 -36.72
N THR A 411 5.66 11.30 -35.86
CA THR A 411 6.07 11.97 -34.62
C THR A 411 6.87 13.25 -34.82
N SER A 412 7.54 13.47 -35.95
CA SER A 412 8.46 14.62 -36.13
C SER A 412 7.83 15.83 -36.83
N ASN A 413 6.70 15.65 -37.54
CA ASN A 413 6.05 16.71 -38.30
C ASN A 413 4.59 16.96 -37.86
N GLY A 414 4.34 18.03 -37.10
CA GLY A 414 2.99 18.50 -36.78
C GLY A 414 2.44 19.60 -37.69
N GLY A 415 2.98 19.81 -38.89
CA GLY A 415 2.87 21.10 -39.56
C GLY A 415 2.28 21.15 -40.97
N SER A 416 1.47 20.19 -41.42
CA SER A 416 0.47 20.38 -42.49
C SER A 416 -0.22 19.07 -42.80
N TRP A 417 -1.53 19.12 -43.01
CA TRP A 417 -2.37 18.02 -43.51
C TRP A 417 -1.92 17.47 -44.87
N ALA A 418 -0.99 18.16 -45.55
CA ALA A 418 -0.23 17.63 -46.64
C ALA A 418 0.89 16.75 -46.08
N SER A 419 0.62 15.45 -46.04
CA SER A 419 1.65 14.44 -46.24
C SER A 419 2.79 15.00 -47.08
N VAL A 420 4.02 14.98 -46.57
CA VAL A 420 5.17 15.34 -47.40
C VAL A 420 5.09 14.39 -48.61
N TRP A 421 4.94 14.95 -49.80
CA TRP A 421 4.96 14.17 -51.04
C TRP A 421 6.37 13.59 -51.15
N SER A 422 6.55 12.40 -50.60
CA SER A 422 7.85 11.76 -50.42
C SER A 422 7.67 10.25 -50.34
N ASN A 423 8.51 9.54 -51.09
CA ASN A 423 8.59 8.08 -51.02
C ASN A 423 9.46 7.54 -49.89
N SER A 424 10.29 8.40 -49.30
CA SER A 424 11.00 8.10 -48.05
C SER A 424 10.04 8.14 -46.87
N ALA A 425 10.26 7.23 -45.92
CA ALA A 425 9.62 7.30 -44.62
C ALA A 425 10.19 8.48 -43.83
N VAL A 426 9.35 9.13 -43.01
CA VAL A 426 9.76 10.21 -42.11
C VAL A 426 9.38 9.81 -40.70
N ALA A 427 10.38 9.64 -39.83
CA ALA A 427 10.22 9.06 -38.50
C ALA A 427 9.41 7.75 -38.58
N ASN A 428 8.23 7.68 -37.96
CA ASN A 428 7.37 6.50 -38.01
C ASN A 428 6.29 6.54 -39.10
N GLY A 429 6.17 7.59 -39.91
CA GLY A 429 5.22 7.63 -41.03
C GLY A 429 5.75 6.87 -42.23
N GLY A 430 4.92 6.04 -42.85
CA GLY A 430 5.27 5.34 -44.09
C GLY A 430 5.37 6.31 -45.27
N GLY A 431 6.36 6.14 -46.15
CA GLY A 431 6.50 6.94 -47.37
C GLY A 431 5.40 6.63 -48.38
N GLY A 432 5.05 7.62 -49.21
CA GLY A 432 4.09 7.43 -50.30
C GLY A 432 4.69 6.74 -51.53
N GLY A 433 3.86 6.34 -52.48
CA GLY A 433 4.32 5.88 -53.79
C GLY A 433 4.93 7.04 -54.59
N TYR A 434 5.92 6.78 -55.44
CA TYR A 434 6.40 7.76 -56.41
C TYR A 434 6.37 7.16 -57.81
N GLN A 435 5.68 7.82 -58.72
CA GLN A 435 5.48 7.33 -60.07
C GLN A 435 6.13 8.28 -61.07
N SER A 436 7.07 7.77 -61.87
CA SER A 436 7.88 8.58 -62.78
C SER A 436 7.52 8.42 -64.27
N GLY A 437 6.71 7.41 -64.62
CA GLY A 437 6.31 7.16 -66.01
C GLY A 437 5.02 6.35 -66.15
N ALA A 438 4.34 6.51 -67.29
CA ALA A 438 3.11 5.78 -67.64
C ALA A 438 3.35 4.69 -68.70
N PRO A 439 2.57 3.58 -68.68
CA PRO A 439 1.63 3.22 -67.63
C PRO A 439 2.39 2.74 -66.37
N GLY A 440 1.95 3.10 -65.18
CA GLY A 440 2.67 2.89 -63.94
C GLY A 440 1.80 2.95 -62.69
N GLY A 441 2.45 2.76 -61.56
CA GLY A 441 1.80 2.61 -60.27
C GLY A 441 2.82 2.36 -59.17
N ALA A 442 2.65 2.99 -58.02
CA ALA A 442 3.54 2.84 -56.89
C ALA A 442 2.73 2.78 -55.58
N PRO A 443 2.83 1.69 -54.79
CA PRO A 443 2.12 1.56 -53.53
C PRO A 443 2.79 2.34 -52.40
N GLY A 444 2.00 2.60 -51.35
CA GLY A 444 2.50 3.23 -50.12
C GLY A 444 3.20 2.26 -49.17
N GLY A 445 4.15 2.77 -48.38
CA GLY A 445 4.79 2.04 -47.29
C GLY A 445 3.95 2.05 -46.02
N GLY A 446 4.04 1.01 -45.19
CA GLY A 446 3.30 0.95 -43.93
C GLY A 446 3.93 1.84 -42.85
N GLY A 447 3.13 2.36 -41.91
CA GLY A 447 3.63 3.12 -40.77
C GLY A 447 4.40 2.24 -39.77
N GLY A 448 5.24 2.83 -38.93
CA GLY A 448 5.97 2.17 -37.84
C GLY A 448 5.50 2.61 -36.44
N ASN A 449 5.91 1.85 -35.41
CA ASN A 449 5.87 2.26 -34.01
C ASN A 449 6.80 1.40 -33.13
N GLY A 450 6.28 0.35 -32.48
CA GLY A 450 7.05 -0.64 -31.72
C GLY A 450 7.90 -1.56 -32.61
N SER A 451 7.47 -1.77 -33.86
CA SER A 451 8.29 -2.32 -34.94
C SER A 451 8.31 -1.37 -36.14
N THR A 452 9.23 -1.58 -37.07
CA THR A 452 9.18 -0.91 -38.37
C THR A 452 7.94 -1.34 -39.16
N GLY A 453 7.39 -0.43 -39.96
CA GLY A 453 6.46 -0.77 -41.03
C GLY A 453 7.20 -1.44 -42.20
N SER A 454 6.46 -2.16 -43.04
CA SER A 454 7.02 -2.76 -44.25
C SER A 454 6.99 -1.78 -45.42
N ASN A 455 7.95 -1.88 -46.32
CA ASN A 455 7.90 -1.17 -47.60
C ASN A 455 6.72 -1.67 -48.45
N GLY A 456 6.23 -0.84 -49.37
CA GLY A 456 5.43 -1.32 -50.49
C GLY A 456 6.27 -2.25 -51.37
N SER A 457 5.65 -3.25 -52.00
CA SER A 457 6.39 -4.40 -52.56
C SER A 457 6.56 -4.38 -54.08
N GLN A 458 5.59 -3.92 -54.87
CA GLN A 458 5.67 -3.86 -56.33
C GLN A 458 5.29 -2.47 -56.86
N ALA A 459 6.18 -1.82 -57.61
CA ALA A 459 5.87 -0.59 -58.35
C ALA A 459 6.13 -0.82 -59.85
N SER A 460 5.18 -0.43 -60.69
CA SER A 460 5.32 -0.43 -62.16
C SER A 460 5.72 0.98 -62.60
N ASN A 461 6.85 1.15 -63.28
CA ASN A 461 7.34 2.47 -63.71
C ASN A 461 7.31 3.53 -62.58
N GLY A 462 7.69 3.10 -61.37
CA GLY A 462 7.68 3.91 -60.14
C GLY A 462 8.55 3.30 -59.04
N THR A 463 8.50 3.90 -57.85
CA THR A 463 9.20 3.49 -56.63
C THR A 463 8.19 3.39 -55.49
N ALA A 464 8.11 2.22 -54.87
CA ALA A 464 7.23 2.00 -53.72
C ALA A 464 7.66 2.83 -52.50
N GLY A 465 6.69 3.17 -51.66
CA GLY A 465 6.93 3.87 -50.41
C GLY A 465 7.71 3.03 -49.39
N SER A 466 8.63 3.68 -48.68
CA SER A 466 9.39 3.05 -47.60
C SER A 466 8.55 2.87 -46.34
N GLY A 467 8.76 1.80 -45.58
CA GLY A 467 8.11 1.58 -44.30
C GLY A 467 8.60 2.54 -43.21
N GLY A 468 7.69 2.97 -42.34
CA GLY A 468 7.96 3.85 -41.20
C GLY A 468 8.92 3.21 -40.19
N GLY A 469 9.78 4.03 -39.59
CA GLY A 469 10.72 3.59 -38.55
C GLY A 469 10.06 3.30 -37.20
N VAL A 470 10.84 2.69 -36.30
CA VAL A 470 10.46 2.51 -34.90
C VAL A 470 10.48 3.85 -34.18
N THR A 471 9.48 4.12 -33.34
CA THR A 471 9.45 5.27 -32.44
C THR A 471 9.63 4.88 -30.99
N GLY A 472 10.39 5.71 -30.27
CA GLY A 472 10.52 5.66 -28.83
C GLY A 472 11.35 4.51 -28.27
N GLY A 473 11.41 4.50 -26.94
CA GLY A 473 12.04 3.53 -26.05
C GLY A 473 11.70 3.90 -24.60
N GLY A 474 11.74 2.94 -23.68
CA GLY A 474 11.33 3.17 -22.28
C GLY A 474 9.82 3.37 -22.11
N ASP A 475 9.43 4.24 -21.18
CA ASP A 475 8.04 4.47 -20.72
C ASP A 475 7.22 5.44 -21.59
N GLY A 476 7.73 5.90 -22.73
CA GLY A 476 7.03 6.87 -23.59
C GLY A 476 5.78 6.28 -24.28
N LEU A 477 4.76 7.11 -24.52
CA LEU A 477 3.52 6.74 -25.20
C LEU A 477 3.49 7.37 -26.60
N TYR A 478 3.23 6.59 -27.64
CA TYR A 478 3.30 7.06 -29.03
C TYR A 478 2.06 6.64 -29.80
N PHE A 479 1.59 7.54 -30.67
CA PHE A 479 0.68 7.16 -31.76
C PHE A 479 1.41 6.26 -32.76
N GLY A 480 0.66 5.31 -33.31
CA GLY A 480 1.09 4.59 -34.50
C GLY A 480 1.28 5.55 -35.66
N GLY A 481 2.33 5.37 -36.44
CA GLY A 481 2.54 6.10 -37.69
C GLY A 481 1.47 5.79 -38.71
N GLY A 482 1.09 6.78 -39.52
CA GLY A 482 0.22 6.57 -40.67
C GLY A 482 0.95 5.81 -41.78
N GLY A 483 0.22 5.01 -42.54
CA GLY A 483 0.73 4.43 -43.80
C GLY A 483 0.76 5.48 -44.91
N GLY A 484 1.64 5.33 -45.90
CA GLY A 484 1.72 6.22 -47.05
C GLY A 484 0.60 5.96 -48.08
N GLY A 485 0.25 6.97 -48.88
CA GLY A 485 -0.67 6.80 -50.01
C GLY A 485 0.05 6.31 -51.27
N ALA A 486 -0.69 5.67 -52.16
CA ALA A 486 -0.18 5.22 -53.46
C ALA A 486 -0.14 6.36 -54.49
N ALA A 487 0.60 6.18 -55.59
CA ALA A 487 0.65 7.07 -56.74
C ALA A 487 0.37 6.30 -58.03
N ARG A 488 -0.47 6.85 -58.91
CA ARG A 488 -0.81 6.20 -60.20
C ARG A 488 -1.19 7.25 -61.23
N GLU A 489 -0.92 7.02 -62.51
CA GLU A 489 -1.44 7.90 -63.57
C GLU A 489 -2.90 7.59 -63.91
N TRP A 490 -3.55 8.61 -64.50
CA TRP A 490 -4.89 8.53 -65.09
C TRP A 490 -6.01 8.32 -64.06
N GLU A 491 -7.27 8.54 -64.47
CA GLU A 491 -8.51 8.47 -63.67
C GLU A 491 -8.81 7.10 -63.02
N ASN A 492 -7.81 6.22 -62.92
CA ASN A 492 -7.84 4.99 -62.17
C ASN A 492 -7.84 5.27 -60.67
N ALA A 493 -8.28 4.28 -59.88
CA ALA A 493 -8.24 4.38 -58.44
C ALA A 493 -6.81 4.12 -57.91
N CYS A 494 -6.42 4.86 -56.87
CA CYS A 494 -5.27 4.57 -56.00
C CYS A 494 -5.76 4.52 -54.57
N GLY A 495 -4.99 3.87 -53.70
CA GLY A 495 -5.29 3.80 -52.29
C GLY A 495 -4.64 4.92 -51.48
N SER A 496 -5.40 5.50 -50.57
CA SER A 496 -4.84 6.28 -49.46
C SER A 496 -4.33 5.37 -48.34
N GLY A 497 -3.41 5.89 -47.52
CA GLY A 497 -2.87 5.16 -46.39
C GLY A 497 -3.87 4.98 -45.24
N GLY A 498 -3.73 3.88 -44.51
CA GLY A 498 -4.42 3.66 -43.24
C GLY A 498 -3.82 4.52 -42.12
N SER A 499 -4.64 4.93 -41.15
CA SER A 499 -4.16 5.68 -39.98
C SER A 499 -3.62 4.75 -38.91
N GLY A 500 -2.68 5.24 -38.09
CA GLY A 500 -2.16 4.49 -36.96
C GLY A 500 -3.16 4.39 -35.80
N GLY A 501 -2.84 3.53 -34.83
CA GLY A 501 -3.56 3.43 -33.56
C GLY A 501 -3.20 4.57 -32.60
N GLY A 502 -4.15 4.93 -31.74
CA GLY A 502 -4.04 5.98 -30.74
C GLY A 502 -3.42 5.51 -29.42
N ILE A 503 -3.73 6.21 -28.34
CA ILE A 503 -3.23 5.90 -27.00
C ILE A 503 -4.39 5.65 -26.03
N ALA A 504 -4.30 4.55 -25.29
CA ALA A 504 -5.18 4.27 -24.15
C ALA A 504 -4.36 4.20 -22.85
N VAL A 505 -4.76 4.97 -21.84
CA VAL A 505 -4.13 5.04 -20.51
C VAL A 505 -5.17 4.73 -19.44
N ILE A 506 -5.07 3.55 -18.84
CA ILE A 506 -6.11 3.04 -17.94
C ILE A 506 -5.48 2.68 -16.60
N TYR A 507 -6.05 3.22 -15.54
CA TYR A 507 -5.65 2.93 -14.17
C TYR A 507 -6.86 2.36 -13.44
N ALA A 508 -6.73 1.19 -12.83
CA ALA A 508 -7.79 0.64 -11.97
C ALA A 508 -7.20 -0.29 -10.91
N ARG A 509 -7.84 -0.40 -9.74
CA ARG A 509 -7.33 -1.30 -8.69
C ARG A 509 -7.29 -2.76 -9.17
N GLU A 510 -8.37 -3.22 -9.77
CA GLU A 510 -8.46 -4.55 -10.40
C GLU A 510 -8.92 -4.38 -11.84
N ILE A 511 -8.21 -4.95 -12.81
CA ILE A 511 -8.59 -4.95 -14.22
C ILE A 511 -8.96 -6.38 -14.62
N VAL A 512 -10.18 -6.58 -15.13
CA VAL A 512 -10.64 -7.85 -15.70
C VAL A 512 -11.14 -7.62 -17.12
N ILE A 513 -10.51 -8.27 -18.10
CA ILE A 513 -10.82 -8.12 -19.53
C ILE A 513 -11.36 -9.44 -20.09
N THR A 514 -12.64 -9.43 -20.46
CA THR A 514 -13.31 -10.55 -21.15
C THR A 514 -13.69 -10.19 -22.59
N GLY A 515 -13.91 -8.90 -22.87
CA GLY A 515 -14.14 -8.32 -24.19
C GLY A 515 -12.83 -7.97 -24.91
N GLY A 516 -12.48 -6.69 -25.06
CA GLY A 516 -11.22 -6.28 -25.68
C GLY A 516 -10.76 -4.84 -25.45
N VAL A 517 -9.46 -4.61 -25.58
CA VAL A 517 -8.84 -3.28 -25.60
C VAL A 517 -7.92 -3.21 -26.82
N SER A 518 -8.11 -2.22 -27.68
CA SER A 518 -7.44 -2.19 -28.98
C SER A 518 -6.92 -0.80 -29.36
N ALA A 519 -5.69 -0.78 -29.87
CA ALA A 519 -4.99 0.36 -30.45
C ALA A 519 -4.35 -0.07 -31.78
N ASN A 520 -5.08 -0.78 -32.62
CA ASN A 520 -4.59 -1.34 -33.86
C ASN A 520 -4.51 -0.27 -34.96
N GLY A 521 -3.57 -0.43 -35.88
CA GLY A 521 -3.50 0.39 -37.09
C GLY A 521 -4.55 0.00 -38.11
N GLY A 522 -5.02 0.98 -38.89
CA GLY A 522 -5.96 0.77 -39.99
C GLY A 522 -5.26 0.19 -41.22
N ILE A 523 -6.02 -0.58 -42.01
CA ILE A 523 -5.55 -1.19 -43.26
C ILE A 523 -5.54 -0.13 -44.36
N GLY A 524 -4.47 -0.06 -45.15
CA GLY A 524 -4.39 0.82 -46.32
C GLY A 524 -5.40 0.44 -47.40
N ALA A 525 -5.82 1.40 -48.23
CA ALA A 525 -6.89 1.12 -49.18
C ALA A 525 -6.42 0.20 -50.32
N ASN A 526 -7.29 -0.73 -50.72
CA ASN A 526 -7.08 -1.60 -51.88
C ASN A 526 -7.67 -0.92 -53.13
N SER A 527 -6.81 -0.66 -54.11
CA SER A 527 -7.18 -0.06 -55.41
C SER A 527 -7.65 -1.08 -56.45
N GLN A 528 -7.50 -2.38 -56.15
CA GLN A 528 -7.72 -3.56 -57.00
C GLN A 528 -6.75 -3.71 -58.18
N VAL A 529 -5.81 -2.78 -58.35
CA VAL A 529 -4.90 -2.71 -59.51
C VAL A 529 -3.41 -2.57 -59.11
N ASN A 530 -3.07 -3.05 -57.91
CA ASN A 530 -1.71 -3.03 -57.32
C ASN A 530 -1.19 -1.63 -56.94
N ASP A 531 -2.06 -0.65 -56.71
CA ASP A 531 -1.71 0.70 -56.23
C ASP A 531 -2.33 0.98 -54.87
N ASP A 532 -1.95 0.13 -53.93
CA ASP A 532 -2.56 0.06 -52.62
C ASP A 532 -1.86 1.01 -51.65
N GLY A 533 -2.66 1.63 -50.79
CA GLY A 533 -2.14 2.43 -49.69
C GLY A 533 -1.41 1.55 -48.68
N GLY A 534 -0.40 2.11 -48.04
CA GLY A 534 0.24 1.48 -46.89
C GLY A 534 -0.67 1.48 -45.66
N SER A 535 -0.51 0.50 -44.80
CA SER A 535 -1.29 0.36 -43.56
C SER A 535 -0.67 1.11 -42.39
N GLY A 536 -1.50 1.59 -41.48
CA GLY A 536 -1.05 2.29 -40.27
C GLY A 536 -0.48 1.34 -39.21
N ALA A 537 0.39 1.84 -38.34
CA ALA A 537 0.96 1.07 -37.24
C ALA A 537 0.03 0.97 -36.02
N GLY A 538 0.28 0.01 -35.14
CA GLY A 538 -0.35 -0.02 -33.81
C GLY A 538 0.08 1.16 -32.93
N GLY A 539 -0.79 1.56 -32.01
CA GLY A 539 -0.59 2.65 -31.05
C GLY A 539 0.01 2.19 -29.72
N SER A 540 -0.33 2.87 -28.62
CA SER A 540 0.16 2.51 -27.28
C SER A 540 -0.97 2.24 -26.30
N ILE A 541 -0.83 1.19 -25.51
CA ILE A 541 -1.75 0.86 -24.41
C ILE A 541 -0.95 0.78 -23.12
N LEU A 542 -1.35 1.56 -22.11
CA LEU A 542 -0.83 1.49 -20.75
C LEU A 542 -1.96 1.08 -19.81
N LEU A 543 -1.78 -0.06 -19.15
CA LEU A 543 -2.65 -0.53 -18.08
C LEU A 543 -1.88 -0.48 -16.76
N THR A 544 -2.43 0.16 -15.75
CA THR A 544 -1.84 0.18 -14.40
C THR A 544 -2.85 -0.35 -13.40
N ALA A 545 -2.50 -1.41 -12.66
CA ALA A 545 -3.41 -2.03 -11.70
C ALA A 545 -2.73 -2.59 -10.46
N ALA A 546 -3.50 -2.93 -9.42
CA ALA A 546 -2.99 -3.86 -8.41
C ALA A 546 -2.94 -5.28 -8.97
N GLN A 547 -4.04 -5.70 -9.58
CA GLN A 547 -4.18 -6.99 -10.24
C GLN A 547 -4.77 -6.83 -11.63
N ALA A 548 -4.16 -7.47 -12.63
CA ALA A 548 -4.63 -7.45 -14.00
C ALA A 548 -4.87 -8.85 -14.54
N THR A 549 -6.10 -9.13 -14.97
CA THR A 549 -6.50 -10.33 -15.70
C THR A 549 -6.86 -9.94 -17.13
N LEU A 550 -5.91 -10.11 -18.05
CA LEU A 550 -6.00 -9.56 -19.41
C LEU A 550 -6.71 -10.49 -20.41
N GLY A 551 -6.99 -11.73 -20.02
CA GLY A 551 -7.44 -12.77 -20.94
C GLY A 551 -6.35 -13.19 -21.95
N GLN A 552 -6.72 -13.99 -22.95
CA GLN A 552 -5.80 -14.38 -24.03
C GLN A 552 -6.01 -13.48 -25.25
N ASN A 553 -4.98 -12.72 -25.62
CA ASN A 553 -4.95 -11.84 -26.79
C ASN A 553 -6.14 -10.86 -26.90
N ARG A 554 -6.70 -10.42 -25.76
CA ARG A 554 -7.79 -9.43 -25.73
C ARG A 554 -7.31 -7.99 -25.78
N VAL A 555 -6.05 -7.76 -25.41
CA VAL A 555 -5.39 -6.45 -25.53
C VAL A 555 -4.50 -6.46 -26.77
N THR A 556 -4.79 -5.59 -27.73
CA THR A 556 -4.14 -5.58 -29.05
C THR A 556 -3.65 -4.20 -29.45
N ALA A 557 -2.42 -4.12 -29.96
CA ALA A 557 -1.85 -2.94 -30.59
C ALA A 557 -1.06 -3.40 -31.82
N THR A 558 -1.73 -4.09 -32.74
CA THR A 558 -1.10 -4.60 -33.97
C THR A 558 -1.09 -3.53 -35.06
N GLY A 559 -0.15 -3.64 -35.99
CA GLY A 559 -0.25 -2.86 -37.23
C GLY A 559 -1.41 -3.32 -38.09
N GLY A 560 -1.87 -2.46 -39.00
CA GLY A 560 -2.79 -2.85 -40.06
C GLY A 560 -2.11 -3.84 -41.01
N ALA A 561 -2.82 -4.89 -41.41
CA ALA A 561 -2.31 -5.88 -42.36
C ALA A 561 -1.98 -5.23 -43.71
N ALA A 562 -1.04 -5.81 -44.47
CA ALA A 562 -0.80 -5.37 -45.84
C ALA A 562 -2.07 -5.48 -46.68
N SER A 563 -2.33 -4.47 -47.50
CA SER A 563 -3.43 -4.45 -48.46
C SER A 563 -2.82 -4.64 -49.84
N GLY A 564 -3.00 -5.83 -50.44
CA GLY A 564 -2.37 -6.17 -51.72
C GLY A 564 -0.84 -5.98 -51.70
N VAL A 565 -0.34 -5.01 -52.46
CA VAL A 565 1.10 -4.71 -52.55
C VAL A 565 1.54 -3.54 -51.65
N GLY A 566 0.61 -2.91 -50.92
CA GLY A 566 0.86 -1.90 -49.91
C GLY A 566 1.57 -2.45 -48.69
N GLY A 567 2.44 -1.65 -48.06
CA GLY A 567 3.22 -2.07 -46.91
C GLY A 567 2.34 -2.30 -45.66
N ALA A 568 2.57 -3.40 -44.94
CA ALA A 568 1.96 -3.64 -43.63
C ALA A 568 2.46 -2.65 -42.57
N GLY A 569 1.59 -2.27 -41.64
CA GLY A 569 1.96 -1.42 -40.51
C GLY A 569 2.75 -2.20 -39.45
N GLY A 570 3.64 -1.49 -38.75
CA GLY A 570 4.37 -2.03 -37.60
C GLY A 570 3.47 -2.23 -36.38
N THR A 571 3.89 -3.10 -35.46
CA THR A 571 3.19 -3.27 -34.18
C THR A 571 3.37 -2.03 -33.30
N GLY A 572 2.42 -1.82 -32.39
CA GLY A 572 2.44 -0.81 -31.34
C GLY A 572 3.13 -1.32 -30.07
N ARG A 573 2.77 -0.74 -28.92
CA ARG A 573 3.34 -1.07 -27.62
C ARG A 573 2.25 -1.29 -26.58
N ILE A 574 2.44 -2.27 -25.71
CA ILE A 574 1.55 -2.56 -24.59
C ILE A 574 2.40 -2.63 -23.32
N SER A 575 2.08 -1.81 -22.32
CA SER A 575 2.73 -1.81 -21.01
C SER A 575 1.70 -2.13 -19.93
N VAL A 576 2.06 -3.02 -19.01
CA VAL A 576 1.23 -3.38 -17.87
C VAL A 576 2.03 -3.18 -16.61
N LYS A 577 1.65 -2.17 -15.83
CA LYS A 577 2.24 -1.89 -14.53
C LYS A 577 1.34 -2.51 -13.46
N TYR A 578 1.89 -3.33 -12.58
CA TYR A 578 1.09 -4.08 -11.60
C TYR A 578 1.70 -4.10 -10.19
N CYS A 579 0.86 -4.08 -9.16
CA CYS A 579 1.34 -4.19 -7.76
C CYS A 579 1.57 -5.65 -7.37
N ASP A 580 0.60 -6.53 -7.67
CA ASP A 580 0.59 -7.92 -7.20
C ASP A 580 0.86 -8.89 -8.35
N SER A 581 -0.03 -8.88 -9.35
CA SER A 581 0.00 -9.83 -10.46
C SER A 581 -0.57 -9.24 -11.76
N ALA A 582 -0.05 -9.75 -12.88
CA ALA A 582 -0.64 -9.58 -14.20
C ALA A 582 -0.66 -10.95 -14.88
N THR A 583 -1.83 -11.37 -15.36
CA THR A 583 -2.05 -12.67 -15.99
C THR A 583 -2.74 -12.52 -17.36
N GLY A 584 -2.53 -13.49 -18.24
CA GLY A 584 -3.02 -13.44 -19.63
C GLY A 584 -1.93 -13.09 -20.64
N THR A 585 -2.34 -12.88 -21.89
CA THR A 585 -1.45 -12.55 -23.02
C THR A 585 -2.02 -11.39 -23.84
N THR A 586 -1.13 -10.67 -24.52
CA THR A 586 -1.47 -9.53 -25.38
C THR A 586 -0.77 -9.66 -26.74
N SER A 587 -1.21 -8.89 -27.73
CA SER A 587 -0.56 -8.86 -29.06
C SER A 587 -0.26 -7.42 -29.49
N PRO A 588 1.01 -6.97 -29.52
CA PRO A 588 2.23 -7.72 -29.17
C PRO A 588 2.30 -8.08 -27.67
N PRO A 589 3.22 -8.96 -27.24
CA PRO A 589 3.43 -9.24 -25.82
C PRO A 589 3.71 -7.95 -25.03
N PHE A 590 3.07 -7.81 -23.87
CA PHE A 590 3.21 -6.61 -23.05
C PHE A 590 4.57 -6.58 -22.33
N SER A 591 5.06 -5.37 -22.07
CA SER A 591 6.12 -5.15 -21.10
C SER A 591 5.52 -5.05 -19.69
N GLY A 592 5.84 -6.03 -18.84
CA GLY A 592 5.37 -6.06 -17.46
C GLY A 592 6.32 -5.35 -16.51
N GLN A 593 5.79 -4.44 -15.70
CA GLN A 593 6.55 -3.78 -14.63
C GLN A 593 5.82 -3.93 -13.30
N LYS A 594 6.45 -4.60 -12.34
CA LYS A 594 5.95 -4.59 -10.97
C LYS A 594 6.24 -3.22 -10.34
N ILE A 595 5.23 -2.57 -9.78
CA ILE A 595 5.32 -1.25 -9.13
C ILE A 595 4.94 -1.36 -7.65
N ASN A 596 5.40 -0.39 -6.84
CA ASN A 596 5.03 -0.31 -5.43
C ASN A 596 3.78 0.54 -5.28
N CYS A 597 2.74 -0.02 -4.68
CA CYS A 597 1.46 0.66 -4.44
C CYS A 597 1.26 1.00 -2.96
N PHE A 598 2.32 0.85 -2.18
CA PHE A 598 2.41 1.19 -0.78
C PHE A 598 3.70 1.97 -0.54
N ILE A 599 3.68 2.77 0.52
CA ILE A 599 4.81 3.61 0.92
C ILE A 599 5.53 3.07 2.15
N ALA A 600 4.91 2.16 2.89
CA ALA A 600 5.49 1.58 4.09
C ALA A 600 5.24 0.08 4.15
N GLU A 601 6.18 -0.66 4.71
CA GLU A 601 5.96 -2.08 4.99
C GLU A 601 6.75 -2.53 6.21
N GLN A 602 6.32 -3.65 6.79
CA GLN A 602 7.14 -4.37 7.74
C GLN A 602 8.12 -5.26 6.99
N VAL A 603 9.34 -5.37 7.51
CA VAL A 603 10.27 -6.43 7.09
C VAL A 603 9.81 -7.73 7.74
N GLU A 604 9.24 -8.63 6.93
CA GLU A 604 8.62 -9.89 7.38
C GLU A 604 9.67 -10.98 7.67
N THR A 605 10.64 -10.65 8.52
CA THR A 605 11.66 -11.57 9.02
C THR A 605 11.83 -11.39 10.52
N THR A 606 12.01 -12.48 11.26
CA THR A 606 12.28 -12.45 12.71
C THR A 606 13.42 -11.48 13.04
N PRO A 607 13.26 -10.54 14.00
CA PRO A 607 12.20 -10.47 15.02
C PRO A 607 10.95 -9.65 14.66
N TYR A 608 10.75 -9.26 13.39
CA TYR A 608 9.60 -8.45 12.92
C TYR A 608 9.52 -7.04 13.52
N THR A 609 10.62 -6.50 14.04
CA THR A 609 10.70 -5.16 14.66
C THR A 609 11.30 -4.09 13.75
N SER A 610 11.32 -4.36 12.44
CA SER A 610 11.84 -3.45 11.43
C SER A 610 10.81 -3.21 10.33
N GLY A 611 10.82 -2.01 9.78
CA GLY A 611 10.00 -1.62 8.64
C GLY A 611 10.83 -0.84 7.62
N ARG A 612 10.25 -0.67 6.43
CA ARG A 612 10.81 0.19 5.37
C ARG A 612 9.80 1.27 5.05
N LEU A 613 10.31 2.46 4.77
CA LEU A 613 9.56 3.65 4.40
C LEU A 613 10.12 4.19 3.08
N ASN A 614 9.29 4.22 2.05
CA ASN A 614 9.59 4.90 0.80
C ASN A 614 9.30 6.40 0.98
N LEU A 615 10.26 7.27 0.70
CA LEU A 615 10.11 8.68 1.02
C LEU A 615 9.09 9.37 0.08
N PRO A 616 8.01 9.98 0.62
CA PRO A 616 7.00 10.65 -0.19
C PRO A 616 7.50 11.93 -0.85
N GLU A 617 8.62 12.47 -0.39
CA GLU A 617 9.19 13.75 -0.81
C GLU A 617 10.72 13.75 -0.60
N ASN A 618 11.40 14.76 -1.16
CA ASN A 618 12.83 14.97 -0.91
C ASN A 618 13.04 15.45 0.53
N VAL A 619 13.97 14.82 1.27
CA VAL A 619 14.35 15.24 2.63
C VAL A 619 15.71 15.91 2.56
N THR A 620 15.75 17.23 2.73
CA THR A 620 17.00 18.02 2.59
C THR A 620 17.86 18.02 3.85
N THR A 621 17.25 18.02 5.04
CA THR A 621 17.96 18.13 6.34
C THR A 621 17.55 17.02 7.31
N SER A 622 16.36 17.10 7.89
CA SER A 622 15.76 16.03 8.68
C SER A 622 14.26 16.22 8.71
N LYS A 623 13.50 15.12 8.61
CA LYS A 623 12.04 15.15 8.70
C LYS A 623 11.52 13.92 9.44
N THR A 624 10.54 14.12 10.30
CA THR A 624 9.88 13.03 11.03
C THR A 624 8.53 12.71 10.40
N TYR A 625 8.31 11.43 10.15
CA TYR A 625 7.05 10.86 9.69
C TYR A 625 6.41 10.03 10.78
N GLN A 626 5.09 9.91 10.76
CA GLN A 626 4.32 9.07 11.66
C GLN A 626 3.79 7.87 10.89
N VAL A 627 4.38 6.69 11.13
CA VAL A 627 3.94 5.43 10.54
C VAL A 627 2.93 4.78 11.48
N GLN A 628 1.65 4.81 11.13
CA GLN A 628 0.61 4.14 11.90
C GLN A 628 0.64 2.65 11.61
N TYR A 629 0.70 1.83 12.65
CA TYR A 629 0.54 0.38 12.53
C TYR A 629 -0.86 -0.06 12.92
N ALA A 630 -1.28 -1.22 12.42
CA ALA A 630 -2.42 -1.95 12.94
C ALA A 630 -2.10 -3.43 13.03
N ARG A 631 -2.90 -4.13 13.84
CA ARG A 631 -2.88 -5.58 13.92
C ARG A 631 -3.69 -6.17 12.79
N ARG A 632 -3.07 -7.02 11.98
CA ARG A 632 -3.71 -7.75 10.90
C ARG A 632 -4.16 -9.13 11.39
N LEU A 633 -5.45 -9.40 11.20
CA LEU A 633 -6.06 -10.72 11.42
C LEU A 633 -6.59 -11.23 10.08
N THR A 634 -6.24 -12.46 9.73
CA THR A 634 -6.68 -13.07 8.46
C THR A 634 -7.66 -14.21 8.76
N PHE A 635 -8.82 -14.17 8.13
CA PHE A 635 -9.90 -15.16 8.31
C PHE A 635 -10.06 -15.96 7.02
N SER A 636 -9.85 -17.28 7.08
CA SER A 636 -10.10 -18.18 5.93
C SER A 636 -11.58 -18.58 5.81
N THR A 637 -12.30 -18.54 6.93
CA THR A 637 -13.74 -18.81 7.05
C THR A 637 -14.32 -17.94 8.18
N ALA A 638 -15.65 -17.86 8.28
CA ALA A 638 -16.31 -17.20 9.41
C ALA A 638 -15.86 -17.83 10.75
N GLY A 639 -15.62 -16.99 11.76
CA GLY A 639 -15.19 -17.40 13.09
C GLY A 639 -14.62 -16.24 13.91
N SER A 640 -14.16 -16.54 15.13
CA SER A 640 -13.56 -15.57 16.05
C SER A 640 -12.07 -15.82 16.23
N GLN A 641 -11.29 -14.76 16.44
CA GLN A 641 -9.87 -14.83 16.80
C GLN A 641 -9.62 -13.93 18.01
N THR A 642 -8.89 -14.44 19.00
CA THR A 642 -8.47 -13.67 20.18
C THR A 642 -7.06 -13.16 19.98
N THR A 643 -6.81 -11.91 20.34
CA THR A 643 -5.47 -11.31 20.21
C THR A 643 -5.23 -10.28 21.30
N THR A 644 -3.98 -9.82 21.43
CA THR A 644 -3.58 -8.85 22.46
C THR A 644 -2.95 -7.63 21.82
N LEU A 645 -3.31 -6.44 22.31
CA LEU A 645 -2.68 -5.18 21.94
C LEU A 645 -2.12 -4.50 23.19
N ARG A 646 -0.93 -3.91 23.09
CA ARG A 646 -0.42 -3.05 24.14
C ARG A 646 -1.08 -1.67 24.03
N VAL A 647 -1.74 -1.26 25.11
CA VAL A 647 -2.32 0.08 25.26
C VAL A 647 -1.63 0.82 26.42
N PRO A 648 -1.59 2.16 26.41
CA PRO A 648 -1.07 2.94 27.53
C PRO A 648 -1.81 2.64 28.83
N ALA A 649 -1.11 2.77 29.95
CA ALA A 649 -1.67 2.53 31.27
C ALA A 649 -2.49 3.74 31.74
N GLY A 650 -3.69 3.49 32.27
CA GLY A 650 -4.55 4.54 32.84
C GLY A 650 -6.00 4.46 32.35
N MET A 651 -6.88 5.20 33.02
CA MET A 651 -8.27 5.30 32.59
C MET A 651 -8.42 6.31 31.46
N GLY A 652 -9.08 5.90 30.38
CA GLY A 652 -9.42 6.78 29.26
C GLY A 652 -10.75 7.50 29.49
N SER A 653 -10.83 8.78 29.11
CA SER A 653 -12.11 9.50 28.97
C SER A 653 -12.79 9.20 27.62
N ALA A 654 -11.98 8.82 26.61
CA ALA A 654 -12.42 8.35 25.30
C ALA A 654 -11.43 7.31 24.78
N ALA A 655 -11.93 6.34 24.02
CA ALA A 655 -11.12 5.38 23.28
C ALA A 655 -11.89 4.98 22.02
N THR A 656 -11.20 4.94 20.88
CA THR A 656 -11.78 4.54 19.60
C THR A 656 -10.80 3.67 18.84
N LEU A 657 -11.30 2.74 18.06
CA LEU A 657 -10.53 1.92 17.13
C LEU A 657 -11.07 2.10 15.71
N GLN A 658 -10.19 1.87 14.73
CA GLN A 658 -10.60 1.72 13.34
C GLN A 658 -10.51 0.24 12.97
N SER A 659 -11.54 -0.29 12.30
CA SER A 659 -11.48 -1.59 11.64
C SER A 659 -11.35 -1.36 10.14
N LEU A 660 -10.38 -2.06 9.54
CA LEU A 660 -10.09 -1.99 8.12
C LEU A 660 -10.38 -3.38 7.56
N VAL A 661 -11.39 -3.48 6.68
CA VAL A 661 -11.96 -4.76 6.27
C VAL A 661 -11.97 -4.88 4.75
N SER A 662 -11.19 -5.81 4.18
CA SER A 662 -11.09 -6.05 2.74
C SER A 662 -11.24 -7.53 2.40
N GLN A 663 -11.35 -7.80 1.10
CA GLN A 663 -11.43 -9.14 0.51
C GLN A 663 -12.63 -9.95 1.01
N LEU A 664 -13.72 -9.27 1.35
CA LEU A 664 -14.99 -9.91 1.63
C LEU A 664 -15.73 -10.21 0.32
N PRO A 665 -16.38 -11.39 0.20
CA PRO A 665 -17.21 -11.70 -0.96
C PRO A 665 -18.49 -10.84 -1.03
N ALA A 666 -18.97 -10.35 0.12
CA ALA A 666 -20.09 -9.43 0.29
C ALA A 666 -19.97 -8.77 1.68
N ASN A 667 -20.88 -7.85 2.03
CA ASN A 667 -20.95 -7.29 3.38
C ASN A 667 -21.05 -8.40 4.43
N ALA A 668 -20.36 -8.24 5.56
CA ALA A 668 -20.24 -9.27 6.59
C ALA A 668 -20.57 -8.73 7.98
N SER A 669 -20.98 -9.61 8.89
CA SER A 669 -21.09 -9.31 10.32
C SER A 669 -19.71 -9.17 10.95
N PHE A 670 -19.54 -8.16 11.80
CA PHE A 670 -18.32 -7.90 12.56
C PHE A 670 -18.68 -7.74 14.03
N ALA A 671 -17.82 -8.23 14.91
CA ALA A 671 -17.90 -8.07 16.35
C ALA A 671 -16.50 -7.95 16.97
N LEU A 672 -16.39 -7.16 18.04
CA LEU A 672 -15.19 -6.98 18.86
C LEU A 672 -15.60 -7.02 20.34
N ASP A 673 -15.01 -7.96 21.06
CA ASP A 673 -15.10 -8.14 22.51
C ASP A 673 -13.75 -7.73 23.14
N ILE A 674 -13.77 -6.69 23.95
CA ILE A 674 -12.62 -6.17 24.69
C ILE A 674 -12.53 -6.89 26.03
N GLY A 675 -11.43 -7.62 26.18
CA GLY A 675 -11.16 -8.42 27.37
C GLY A 675 -11.65 -9.86 27.25
N ASN A 676 -12.30 -10.23 26.14
CA ASN A 676 -12.80 -11.57 25.88
C ASN A 676 -13.72 -12.04 27.02
N ASN A 677 -14.66 -11.16 27.39
CA ASN A 677 -15.54 -11.31 28.55
C ASN A 677 -16.92 -11.90 28.17
N GLY A 678 -17.16 -12.15 26.88
CA GLY A 678 -18.42 -12.66 26.34
C GLY A 678 -19.43 -11.59 25.91
N SER A 679 -19.07 -10.32 25.97
CA SER A 679 -19.86 -9.17 25.54
C SER A 679 -19.19 -8.46 24.36
N ASP A 680 -19.94 -8.20 23.30
CA ASP A 680 -19.44 -7.43 22.16
C ASP A 680 -19.60 -5.93 22.42
N GLU A 681 -18.50 -5.17 22.59
CA GLU A 681 -18.57 -3.71 22.72
C GLU A 681 -18.63 -2.98 21.37
N TRP A 682 -18.33 -3.67 20.28
CA TRP A 682 -18.56 -3.17 18.94
C TRP A 682 -18.99 -4.28 17.99
N SER A 683 -20.25 -4.26 17.56
CA SER A 683 -20.79 -5.18 16.57
C SER A 683 -21.62 -4.47 15.50
N GLY A 684 -21.77 -5.11 14.34
CA GLY A 684 -22.55 -4.57 13.22
C GLY A 684 -22.24 -5.23 11.88
N THR A 685 -22.59 -4.55 10.79
CA THR A 685 -22.26 -4.95 9.43
C THR A 685 -21.14 -4.07 8.87
N VAL A 686 -20.12 -4.69 8.27
CA VAL A 686 -19.02 -4.01 7.58
C VAL A 686 -19.08 -4.31 6.09
N ALA A 687 -18.77 -3.31 5.28
CA ALA A 687 -18.68 -3.47 3.83
C ALA A 687 -17.29 -3.97 3.40
N ASN A 688 -17.20 -4.57 2.21
CA ASN A 688 -15.90 -4.87 1.63
C ASN A 688 -15.11 -3.58 1.34
N ASN A 689 -13.79 -3.62 1.54
CA ASN A 689 -12.86 -2.50 1.36
C ASN A 689 -13.27 -1.23 2.11
N SER A 690 -13.67 -1.39 3.38
CA SER A 690 -14.16 -0.29 4.22
C SER A 690 -13.21 0.03 5.37
N THR A 691 -13.21 1.31 5.76
CA THR A 691 -12.69 1.76 7.06
C THR A 691 -13.89 2.12 7.94
N ASN A 692 -14.02 1.48 9.09
CA ASN A 692 -15.10 1.72 10.05
C ASN A 692 -14.52 2.25 11.35
N ILE A 693 -15.24 3.18 11.99
CA ILE A 693 -14.84 3.76 13.28
C ILE A 693 -15.72 3.15 14.35
N SER A 694 -15.11 2.69 15.45
CA SER A 694 -15.83 2.12 16.57
C SER A 694 -16.71 3.16 17.27
N PRO A 695 -17.75 2.74 18.01
CA PRO A 695 -18.31 3.56 19.07
C PRO A 695 -17.25 3.88 20.15
N ALA A 696 -17.61 4.67 21.16
CA ALA A 696 -16.71 4.95 22.28
C ALA A 696 -16.44 3.67 23.11
N LEU A 697 -15.18 3.26 23.20
CA LEU A 697 -14.73 2.01 23.84
C LEU A 697 -14.12 2.24 25.24
N ALA A 698 -14.10 3.48 25.73
CA ALA A 698 -13.42 3.82 26.98
C ALA A 698 -13.94 3.00 28.18
N ALA A 699 -15.26 2.79 28.27
CA ALA A 699 -15.86 2.01 29.33
C ALA A 699 -15.34 0.56 29.34
N ALA A 700 -15.20 -0.05 28.16
CA ALA A 700 -14.72 -1.41 27.98
C ALA A 700 -13.25 -1.56 28.41
N PHE A 701 -12.39 -0.67 27.91
CA PHE A 701 -10.98 -0.64 28.30
C PHE A 701 -10.81 -0.39 29.80
N ASN A 702 -11.57 0.55 30.37
CA ASN A 702 -11.52 0.84 31.80
C ASN A 702 -12.01 -0.36 32.63
N ALA A 703 -13.10 -1.03 32.24
CA ALA A 703 -13.58 -2.23 32.91
C ALA A 703 -12.53 -3.36 32.88
N TYR A 704 -11.89 -3.58 31.73
CA TYR A 704 -10.78 -4.50 31.61
C TYR A 704 -9.62 -4.11 32.53
N TRP A 705 -9.21 -2.83 32.55
CA TRP A 705 -8.16 -2.32 33.41
C TRP A 705 -8.43 -2.57 34.91
N VAL A 706 -9.67 -2.33 35.35
CA VAL A 706 -10.13 -2.63 36.72
C VAL A 706 -10.08 -4.11 37.02
N SER A 707 -10.49 -4.97 36.08
CA SER A 707 -10.45 -6.43 36.25
C SER A 707 -9.02 -6.95 36.49
N GLN A 708 -8.00 -6.23 36.01
CA GLN A 708 -6.59 -6.56 36.23
C GLN A 708 -6.04 -6.00 37.56
N GLY A 709 -6.89 -5.40 38.39
CA GLY A 709 -6.52 -4.91 39.73
C GLY A 709 -5.81 -3.55 39.73
N ALA A 710 -5.96 -2.75 38.68
CA ALA A 710 -5.33 -1.45 38.58
C ALA A 710 -6.14 -0.33 39.25
N PRO A 711 -5.50 0.69 39.85
CA PRO A 711 -6.19 1.75 40.59
C PRO A 711 -7.05 2.63 39.68
N VAL A 712 -8.29 2.88 40.12
CA VAL A 712 -9.31 3.72 39.47
C VAL A 712 -9.28 5.19 39.90
N ALA A 713 -8.44 5.53 40.87
CA ALA A 713 -8.27 6.88 41.36
C ALA A 713 -6.86 7.07 41.88
N GLY A 714 -6.29 8.24 41.59
CA GLY A 714 -4.91 8.60 41.87
C GLY A 714 -4.34 9.32 40.66
N SER A 715 -3.75 10.50 40.86
CA SER A 715 -2.85 11.06 39.86
C SER A 715 -1.69 10.08 39.69
N LEU A 716 -1.41 9.69 38.45
CA LEU A 716 -0.11 9.10 38.08
C LEU A 716 0.97 10.11 38.47
#